data_AF-N9TS98-F1
#
_entry.id   AF-N9TS98-F1
#
_cell.length_a   1.000
_cell.length_b   1.000
_cell.length_c   1.000
_cell.angle_alpha   90.00
_cell.angle_beta   90.00
_cell.angle_gamma   90.00
#
_symmetry.space_group_name_H-M   'P 1'
#
loop_
_entity.id
_entity.type
_entity.pdbx_description
1 polymer ?
#
loop_
_entity_poly.entity_id
_entity_poly.type
_entity_poly.pdbx_seq_one_letter_code
_entity_poly.pdbx_strand_id
1 'polypeptide(L)'
;MSFKKYLKLSLFTSILATPLIAASCSNKAKKDYDLGLSSDPINSLNYIKYPSVNKLLPSLVESPLKSGPNETIKRIANVPKIHMGLYQTDEEGNLDKFLEKNPNPENSPRFYSLDDFGSAPGNISTDQSIRHAVHSIVTPSNKFLSSNVFLNDGQSKWSNGDTVTADDYVDAMHYIFDLETGSQKVTTMLQRKFKSSSEMIEAQNKYIRKHKKAYKNPFAYPPIIKNKDGQWVYDVFDPLYTPWGSQNEGDEAEVAEIKKTALDLGFYSGRMYWNYDNKTILSSIPYSPDFDFEAESTVIMLPNPEYLKSIGSGKNSDLPQRVPVKIRKYLYFDPKQTISEEFKKLIQRSRELKYKLGSVRYDEFSPENYTEEVNKLYNNLLPNNQTTIDNDFVKNLQPKDYFSSVVLAMDEYTLRVAYDDYQPTDINNAYTDLNSIITPINRRFVESIGGIKEFGLKREHFLTNGPFNIQDLVLGPQGFILLSKNNLYYSAAKTFSNKIKIYFSNEPNINSAMFEDGYISATKIPPALQWKYWTNIQNRKYMNKSNGYGTIAFAFNLDNETNSNSIVNDQNLRNAIYYAIDRNEMLNIVGWSSSFPVITWTAFGQASSSFGDAVEAGFEHDFMYTKYGSYPTDTNDKKNYLNEYIYKEARKTAEENNWGIPVPIQNYKHIDHIAKSMKFETVDRTDKGFHLDVARGFMEEFKKQHPNLTKVTLKMISNSSEEQKNAGIALKDFMRKAFGNFIEIDIKNLPENVYEDWRTTGKYDLIYRNFDAFGSDIYSYIRVFLKPDGIVSEQQKTTGFRNNPSGSWTYHKFFTSLGYSRDENNKLVIKNPEDEKKINELKQRLRILGTKPNSPDVWNKIVDLSVLHNNEDTNEYTKRHMRFLTSQFTEEEKQEGWTEVIAFAVISGFEKIVREAAPVIPLMEVDTYWEISRVNGASSLYSYSLQYAYDVLNPPIPTLPTIIK
;
A
#
# COMPACT_ATOMS: atom_id res chain seq x y z
N MET A 1 58.62 18.29 44.11
CA MET A 1 59.04 17.02 43.47
C MET A 1 57.79 16.38 42.85
N SER A 2 57.94 15.91 41.61
CA SER A 2 56.93 15.43 40.65
C SER A 2 55.76 14.62 41.20
N PHE A 3 54.54 14.91 40.72
CA PHE A 3 53.43 13.95 40.74
C PHE A 3 52.59 14.02 39.45
N LYS A 4 52.34 12.83 38.91
CA LYS A 4 51.49 12.52 37.75
C LYS A 4 49.99 12.73 38.04
N LYS A 5 49.25 12.95 36.94
CA LYS A 5 47.80 12.75 36.65
C LYS A 5 46.87 13.98 36.64
N TYR A 6 45.86 13.83 35.76
CA TYR A 6 44.81 14.74 35.26
C TYR A 6 45.30 15.64 34.10
N LEU A 7 44.60 15.83 32.98
CA LEU A 7 43.20 15.60 32.61
C LEU A 7 43.10 15.57 31.07
N LYS A 8 42.20 14.74 30.52
CA LYS A 8 41.71 14.81 29.14
C LYS A 8 41.04 16.17 28.89
N LEU A 9 41.33 16.82 27.77
CA LEU A 9 40.36 17.71 27.10
C LEU A 9 40.45 17.53 25.58
N SER A 10 39.30 17.21 25.02
CA SER A 10 38.99 17.04 23.61
C SER A 10 39.12 18.34 22.81
N LEU A 11 39.82 18.29 21.68
CA LEU A 11 39.61 19.19 20.55
C LEU A 11 39.32 18.35 19.31
N PHE A 12 38.03 18.23 19.00
CA PHE A 12 37.57 17.84 17.67
C PHE A 12 37.87 19.02 16.72
N THR A 13 38.89 18.88 15.90
CA THR A 13 39.10 19.77 14.75
C THR A 13 38.08 19.41 13.66
N SER A 14 37.15 20.33 13.45
CA SER A 14 36.27 20.41 12.29
C SER A 14 37.11 20.56 11.01
N ILE A 15 37.17 19.51 10.20
CA ILE A 15 37.66 19.63 8.82
C ILE A 15 36.49 20.18 8.00
N LEU A 16 36.55 21.49 7.73
CA LEU A 16 35.78 22.15 6.69
C LEU A 16 36.13 21.50 5.34
N ALA A 17 35.19 20.75 4.78
CA ALA A 17 35.29 20.26 3.41
C ALA A 17 35.20 21.45 2.44
N THR A 18 36.31 21.79 1.80
CA THR A 18 36.37 22.75 0.71
C THR A 18 35.68 22.20 -0.54
N PRO A 19 34.98 23.04 -1.33
CA PRO A 19 34.34 22.61 -2.58
C PRO A 19 35.42 22.45 -3.65
N LEU A 20 35.67 21.22 -4.07
CA LEU A 20 36.51 20.93 -5.23
C LEU A 20 35.63 20.96 -6.49
N ILE A 21 35.41 22.16 -7.03
CA ILE A 21 35.10 22.33 -8.45
C ILE A 21 36.43 22.71 -9.11
N ALA A 22 37.14 21.71 -9.65
CA ALA A 22 38.27 21.93 -10.52
C ALA A 22 37.91 21.39 -11.91
N ALA A 23 37.67 22.30 -12.85
CA ALA A 23 37.64 21.98 -14.26
C ALA A 23 39.07 21.75 -14.77
N SER A 24 39.38 20.54 -15.26
CA SER A 24 40.37 20.35 -16.33
C SER A 24 40.19 18.99 -17.00
N CYS A 25 40.29 19.00 -18.33
CA CYS A 25 40.07 17.91 -19.26
C CYS A 25 40.91 16.64 -19.03
N SER A 26 40.38 15.54 -19.57
CA SER A 26 41.04 14.26 -19.91
C SER A 26 41.65 13.44 -18.77
N ASN A 27 40.78 12.79 -18.00
CA ASN A 27 40.84 11.34 -17.71
C ASN A 27 39.53 10.97 -17.01
N LYS A 28 38.64 10.24 -17.69
CA LYS A 28 37.45 9.67 -17.02
C LYS A 28 37.97 8.81 -15.87
N ALA A 29 37.75 9.24 -14.63
CA ALA A 29 38.11 8.46 -13.45
C ALA A 29 37.53 7.05 -13.62
N LYS A 30 38.39 6.03 -13.53
CA LYS A 30 37.99 4.64 -13.67
C LYS A 30 37.04 4.31 -12.51
N LYS A 31 35.76 4.17 -12.80
CA LYS A 31 34.73 3.80 -11.82
C LYS A 31 34.98 2.38 -11.36
N ASP A 32 34.77 2.12 -10.08
CA ASP A 32 34.89 0.80 -9.45
C ASP A 32 33.54 0.07 -9.34
N TYR A 33 32.52 0.56 -10.06
CA TYR A 33 31.15 0.03 -10.10
C TYR A 33 30.63 -0.02 -11.55
N ASP A 34 29.69 -0.94 -11.82
CA ASP A 34 29.13 -1.20 -13.15
C ASP A 34 27.99 -0.23 -13.49
N LEU A 35 27.19 0.14 -12.49
CA LEU A 35 26.01 0.99 -12.64
C LEU A 35 25.96 2.06 -11.54
N GLY A 36 25.74 3.31 -11.94
CA GLY A 36 25.54 4.44 -11.04
C GLY A 36 24.13 4.99 -11.13
N LEU A 37 23.49 5.26 -9.99
CA LEU A 37 22.15 5.86 -9.91
C LEU A 37 22.10 6.93 -8.83
N SER A 38 21.02 7.73 -8.82
CA SER A 38 20.74 8.71 -7.77
C SER A 38 19.34 8.53 -7.20
N SER A 39 19.22 8.55 -5.88
CA SER A 39 17.95 8.50 -5.16
C SER A 39 17.86 9.63 -4.14
N ASP A 40 16.66 9.91 -3.66
CA ASP A 40 16.46 10.83 -2.54
C ASP A 40 17.22 10.33 -1.30
N PRO A 41 17.76 11.25 -0.47
CA PRO A 41 18.46 10.86 0.75
C PRO A 41 17.59 10.08 1.73
N ILE A 42 18.16 9.01 2.28
CA ILE A 42 17.55 8.22 3.35
C ILE A 42 18.37 8.32 4.64
N ASN A 43 17.68 8.33 5.78
CA ASN A 43 18.29 8.39 7.11
C ASN A 43 18.25 7.04 7.85
N SER A 44 17.62 6.02 7.26
CA SER A 44 17.50 4.66 7.81
C SER A 44 17.12 3.69 6.69
N LEU A 45 17.51 2.42 6.82
CA LEU A 45 17.05 1.28 5.99
C LEU A 45 15.80 0.60 6.55
N ASN A 46 15.21 1.11 7.64
CA ASN A 46 14.04 0.51 8.28
C ASN A 46 12.79 0.64 7.40
N TYR A 47 12.58 -0.34 6.52
CA TYR A 47 11.46 -0.38 5.59
C TYR A 47 10.13 -0.73 6.24
N ILE A 48 10.10 -1.12 7.52
CA ILE A 48 8.85 -1.29 8.27
C ILE A 48 8.31 0.06 8.69
N LYS A 49 9.18 0.97 9.13
CA LYS A 49 8.78 2.29 9.63
C LYS A 49 8.69 3.36 8.56
N TYR A 50 9.62 3.40 7.61
CA TYR A 50 9.81 4.53 6.72
C TYR A 50 9.59 4.17 5.24
N PRO A 51 8.64 4.83 4.54
CA PRO A 51 8.42 4.66 3.10
C PRO A 51 9.61 5.10 2.23
N SER A 52 10.50 5.96 2.74
CA SER A 52 11.65 6.48 1.99
C SER A 52 12.61 5.39 1.48
N VAL A 53 12.58 4.19 2.07
CA VAL A 53 13.40 3.04 1.68
C VAL A 53 12.81 2.29 0.48
N ASN A 54 11.51 2.43 0.20
CA ASN A 54 10.77 1.63 -0.78
C ASN A 54 11.41 1.62 -2.17
N LYS A 55 12.04 2.72 -2.57
CA LYS A 55 12.72 2.80 -3.86
C LYS A 55 13.89 1.82 -3.94
N LEU A 56 14.70 1.69 -2.89
CA LEU A 56 15.90 0.86 -2.84
C LEU A 56 15.59 -0.61 -2.48
N LEU A 57 14.50 -0.81 -1.75
CA LEU A 57 14.14 -2.07 -1.10
C LEU A 57 14.15 -3.29 -2.03
N PRO A 58 13.61 -3.25 -3.27
CA PRO A 58 13.52 -4.44 -4.13
C PRO A 58 14.87 -5.04 -4.54
N SER A 59 15.97 -4.28 -4.42
CA SER A 59 17.33 -4.79 -4.66
C SER A 59 17.94 -5.49 -3.44
N LEU A 60 17.37 -5.27 -2.26
CA LEU A 60 17.89 -5.71 -0.97
C LEU A 60 17.04 -6.82 -0.35
N VAL A 61 15.72 -6.65 -0.40
CA VAL A 61 14.73 -7.56 0.18
C VAL A 61 13.62 -7.81 -0.83
N GLU A 62 13.33 -9.08 -1.12
CA GLU A 62 12.33 -9.46 -2.12
C GLU A 62 10.96 -9.79 -1.52
N SER A 63 9.93 -9.24 -2.15
CA SER A 63 8.54 -9.68 -2.04
C SER A 63 8.32 -11.03 -2.75
N PRO A 64 7.14 -11.67 -2.68
CA PRO A 64 6.89 -12.89 -3.44
C PRO A 64 7.14 -12.70 -4.94
N LEU A 65 6.66 -11.58 -5.49
CA LEU A 65 6.99 -11.11 -6.83
C LEU A 65 7.90 -9.89 -6.75
N LYS A 66 8.48 -9.51 -7.89
CA LYS A 66 9.18 -8.24 -8.07
C LYS A 66 9.02 -7.75 -9.50
N SER A 67 9.30 -6.48 -9.75
CA SER A 67 9.33 -5.95 -11.12
C SER A 67 10.36 -6.71 -11.96
N GLY A 68 9.91 -7.28 -13.07
CA GLY A 68 10.70 -7.99 -14.05
C GLY A 68 11.43 -7.05 -15.00
N PRO A 69 12.33 -7.62 -15.82
CA PRO A 69 13.06 -6.84 -16.80
C PRO A 69 12.16 -6.46 -17.99
N ASN A 70 12.61 -5.54 -18.83
CA ASN A 70 11.93 -5.26 -20.10
C ASN A 70 11.90 -6.50 -21.02
N GLU A 71 11.01 -6.50 -22.03
CA GLU A 71 10.75 -7.65 -22.91
C GLU A 71 11.99 -8.24 -23.59
N THR A 72 12.94 -7.40 -23.99
CA THR A 72 14.18 -7.88 -24.62
C THR A 72 15.00 -8.69 -23.62
N ILE A 73 15.17 -8.16 -22.40
CA ILE A 73 15.92 -8.84 -21.35
C ILE A 73 15.14 -10.00 -20.74
N LYS A 74 13.80 -9.96 -20.70
CA LYS A 74 12.93 -11.06 -20.27
C LYS A 74 13.24 -12.36 -21.03
N ARG A 75 13.43 -12.26 -22.35
CA ARG A 75 13.84 -13.38 -23.22
C ARG A 75 15.27 -13.85 -22.96
N ILE A 76 16.21 -12.94 -22.79
CA ILE A 76 17.64 -13.27 -22.56
C ILE A 76 17.84 -13.93 -21.18
N ALA A 77 17.17 -13.42 -20.15
CA ALA A 77 17.27 -13.92 -18.78
C ALA A 77 16.43 -15.18 -18.53
N ASN A 78 15.61 -15.61 -19.51
CA ASN A 78 14.68 -16.73 -19.41
C ASN A 78 13.85 -16.63 -18.12
N VAL A 79 13.11 -15.52 -17.96
CA VAL A 79 12.28 -15.28 -16.77
C VAL A 79 11.15 -16.32 -16.75
N PRO A 80 10.99 -17.08 -15.64
CA PRO A 80 9.94 -18.09 -15.53
C PRO A 80 8.55 -17.48 -15.60
N LYS A 81 7.60 -18.22 -16.17
CA LYS A 81 6.17 -17.89 -16.10
C LYS A 81 5.65 -18.14 -14.70
N ILE A 82 4.67 -17.36 -14.27
CA ILE A 82 4.07 -17.45 -12.94
C ILE A 82 2.56 -17.40 -13.09
N HIS A 83 1.87 -18.51 -12.82
CA HIS A 83 0.43 -18.59 -12.95
C HIS A 83 -0.26 -18.29 -11.62
N MET A 84 -1.31 -17.47 -11.69
CA MET A 84 -2.29 -17.22 -10.64
C MET A 84 -3.60 -17.88 -11.02
N GLY A 85 -3.92 -19.02 -10.41
CA GLY A 85 -5.19 -19.72 -10.60
C GLY A 85 -6.35 -18.96 -9.98
N LEU A 86 -7.48 -18.88 -10.69
CA LEU A 86 -8.66 -18.10 -10.29
C LEU A 86 -9.83 -19.01 -9.94
N TYR A 87 -10.37 -18.84 -8.73
CA TYR A 87 -11.49 -19.59 -8.19
C TYR A 87 -12.66 -18.64 -8.00
N GLN A 88 -13.70 -18.77 -8.82
CA GLN A 88 -14.81 -17.83 -8.81
C GLN A 88 -15.92 -18.29 -7.85
N THR A 89 -16.47 -17.36 -7.06
CA THR A 89 -17.67 -17.60 -6.25
C THR A 89 -18.94 -17.55 -7.11
N ASP A 90 -20.01 -18.22 -6.66
CA ASP A 90 -21.28 -18.25 -7.41
C ASP A 90 -21.97 -16.88 -7.48
N GLU A 91 -21.88 -16.09 -6.42
CA GLU A 91 -22.48 -14.77 -6.25
C GLU A 91 -21.41 -13.80 -5.70
N GLU A 92 -21.68 -12.49 -5.73
CA GLU A 92 -20.95 -11.54 -4.86
C GLU A 92 -21.08 -12.08 -3.43
N GLY A 93 -19.95 -12.45 -2.82
CA GLY A 93 -19.97 -13.46 -1.76
C GLY A 93 -18.82 -13.32 -0.79
N ASN A 94 -18.99 -13.95 0.38
CA ASN A 94 -17.94 -14.07 1.37
C ASN A 94 -17.08 -15.30 1.08
N LEU A 95 -15.82 -15.24 1.52
CA LEU A 95 -14.90 -16.36 1.41
C LEU A 95 -15.46 -17.68 2.01
N ASP A 96 -16.20 -17.58 3.10
CA ASP A 96 -16.62 -18.75 3.88
C ASP A 96 -17.66 -19.61 3.15
N LYS A 97 -18.65 -18.99 2.50
CA LYS A 97 -19.59 -19.73 1.64
C LYS A 97 -18.91 -20.46 0.50
N PHE A 98 -17.83 -19.89 -0.06
CA PHE A 98 -17.06 -20.55 -1.11
C PHE A 98 -16.38 -21.82 -0.57
N LEU A 99 -15.72 -21.72 0.58
CA LEU A 99 -14.99 -22.83 1.20
C LEU A 99 -15.93 -23.95 1.66
N GLU A 100 -17.14 -23.62 2.14
CA GLU A 100 -18.16 -24.61 2.50
C GLU A 100 -18.58 -25.48 1.30
N LYS A 101 -18.74 -24.87 0.13
CA LYS A 101 -19.09 -25.57 -1.12
C LYS A 101 -17.90 -26.25 -1.78
N ASN A 102 -16.70 -25.70 -1.59
CA ASN A 102 -15.47 -26.13 -2.25
C ASN A 102 -14.36 -26.34 -1.21
N PRO A 103 -14.47 -27.36 -0.34
CA PRO A 103 -13.48 -27.56 0.72
C PRO A 103 -12.08 -27.85 0.17
N ASN A 104 -12.00 -28.63 -0.92
CA ASN A 104 -10.76 -29.08 -1.54
C ASN A 104 -10.78 -28.80 -3.06
N PRO A 105 -10.68 -27.54 -3.48
CA PRO A 105 -10.77 -27.20 -4.89
C PRO A 105 -9.53 -27.70 -5.64
N GLU A 106 -9.72 -28.27 -6.83
CA GLU A 106 -8.62 -28.68 -7.73
C GLU A 106 -7.88 -27.46 -8.30
N ASN A 107 -6.82 -27.65 -9.09
CA ASN A 107 -6.20 -26.53 -9.79
C ASN A 107 -7.17 -25.89 -10.79
N SER A 108 -7.40 -24.58 -10.67
CA SER A 108 -8.25 -23.88 -11.63
C SER A 108 -7.61 -23.90 -13.03
N PRO A 109 -8.38 -24.24 -14.08
CA PRO A 109 -7.92 -24.09 -15.46
C PRO A 109 -7.89 -22.61 -15.91
N ARG A 110 -8.55 -21.71 -15.17
CA ARG A 110 -8.52 -20.26 -15.41
C ARG A 110 -7.39 -19.65 -14.59
N PHE A 111 -6.47 -18.96 -15.25
CA PHE A 111 -5.36 -18.29 -14.58
C PHE A 111 -4.93 -17.02 -15.30
N TYR A 112 -4.28 -16.12 -14.56
CA TYR A 112 -3.47 -15.04 -15.11
C TYR A 112 -1.99 -15.44 -15.11
N SER A 113 -1.25 -15.08 -16.16
CA SER A 113 0.21 -15.17 -16.17
C SER A 113 0.80 -13.88 -15.63
N LEU A 114 1.27 -13.87 -14.38
CA LEU A 114 1.75 -12.66 -13.70
C LEU A 114 3.01 -12.07 -14.32
N ASP A 115 3.77 -12.85 -15.08
CA ASP A 115 4.90 -12.34 -15.85
C ASP A 115 4.49 -11.47 -17.04
N ASP A 116 3.25 -11.60 -17.54
CA ASP A 116 2.69 -10.71 -18.57
C ASP A 116 2.31 -9.33 -18.00
N PHE A 117 2.15 -9.24 -16.67
CA PHE A 117 2.03 -7.98 -15.93
C PHE A 117 3.40 -7.33 -15.68
N GLY A 118 4.48 -7.88 -16.24
CA GLY A 118 5.84 -7.38 -16.06
C GLY A 118 6.51 -7.83 -14.76
N SER A 119 6.02 -8.88 -14.09
CA SER A 119 6.70 -9.46 -12.93
C SER A 119 7.83 -10.42 -13.29
N ALA A 120 8.75 -10.58 -12.35
CA ALA A 120 9.63 -11.73 -12.23
C ALA A 120 9.46 -12.40 -10.86
N PRO A 121 9.93 -13.65 -10.68
CA PRO A 121 9.92 -14.30 -9.38
C PRO A 121 10.79 -13.53 -8.37
N GLY A 122 10.21 -13.22 -7.21
CA GLY A 122 10.93 -12.82 -6.00
C GLY A 122 11.20 -14.05 -5.14
N ASN A 123 10.51 -14.20 -4.00
CA ASN A 123 10.58 -15.41 -3.17
C ASN A 123 9.52 -16.48 -3.51
N ILE A 124 8.71 -16.26 -4.53
CA ILE A 124 7.67 -17.21 -4.96
C ILE A 124 8.26 -18.48 -5.61
N SER A 125 7.58 -19.61 -5.47
CA SER A 125 7.93 -20.83 -6.19
C SER A 125 7.76 -20.65 -7.70
N THR A 126 8.70 -21.22 -8.45
CA THR A 126 8.62 -21.33 -9.91
C THR A 126 8.26 -22.74 -10.38
N ASP A 127 8.26 -23.73 -9.46
CA ASP A 127 7.79 -25.08 -9.77
C ASP A 127 6.26 -25.09 -9.78
N GLN A 128 5.70 -25.31 -10.97
CA GLN A 128 4.27 -25.33 -11.21
C GLN A 128 3.83 -26.65 -11.86
N SER A 129 4.61 -27.72 -11.65
CA SER A 129 4.31 -29.05 -12.18
C SER A 129 3.05 -29.65 -11.57
N ILE A 130 2.78 -29.36 -10.29
CA ILE A 130 1.64 -29.89 -9.54
C ILE A 130 0.59 -28.83 -9.24
N ARG A 131 0.98 -27.58 -8.96
CA ARG A 131 0.06 -26.50 -8.52
C ARG A 131 0.47 -25.16 -9.10
N HIS A 132 -0.47 -24.23 -9.21
CA HIS A 132 -0.14 -22.84 -9.56
C HIS A 132 0.70 -22.21 -8.45
N ALA A 133 1.46 -21.17 -8.79
CA ALA A 133 2.27 -20.46 -7.79
C ALA A 133 1.39 -19.59 -6.86
N VAL A 134 0.26 -19.11 -7.38
CA VAL A 134 -0.75 -18.35 -6.63
C VAL A 134 -2.14 -18.94 -6.88
N HIS A 135 -2.96 -19.02 -5.84
CA HIS A 135 -4.36 -19.43 -5.90
C HIS A 135 -5.24 -18.33 -5.31
N SER A 136 -6.08 -17.70 -6.14
CA SER A 136 -6.88 -16.55 -5.75
C SER A 136 -8.37 -16.82 -5.86
N ILE A 137 -9.12 -16.47 -4.81
CA ILE A 137 -10.59 -16.55 -4.81
C ILE A 137 -11.15 -15.18 -5.20
N VAL A 138 -12.03 -15.18 -6.19
CA VAL A 138 -12.58 -13.96 -6.82
C VAL A 138 -14.11 -14.00 -6.89
N THR A 139 -14.73 -12.83 -6.83
CA THR A 139 -16.18 -12.66 -7.01
C THR A 139 -16.60 -12.67 -8.49
N PRO A 140 -17.91 -12.71 -8.83
CA PRO A 140 -18.40 -12.51 -10.19
C PRO A 140 -17.90 -11.22 -10.84
N SER A 141 -17.80 -10.13 -10.08
CA SER A 141 -17.22 -8.84 -10.48
C SER A 141 -15.68 -8.77 -10.42
N ASN A 142 -14.99 -9.91 -10.49
CA ASN A 142 -13.52 -10.03 -10.50
C ASN A 142 -12.82 -9.32 -9.32
N LYS A 143 -13.48 -9.21 -8.15
CA LYS A 143 -12.84 -8.71 -6.93
C LYS A 143 -12.21 -9.86 -6.16
N PHE A 144 -11.03 -9.65 -5.61
CA PHE A 144 -10.21 -10.63 -4.91
C PHE A 144 -10.56 -10.66 -3.42
N LEU A 145 -11.03 -11.81 -2.95
CA LEU A 145 -11.35 -12.09 -1.55
C LEU A 145 -10.12 -12.62 -0.80
N SER A 146 -9.30 -13.44 -1.47
CA SER A 146 -8.04 -13.93 -0.91
C SER A 146 -7.07 -14.40 -1.99
N SER A 147 -5.80 -14.47 -1.65
CA SER A 147 -4.72 -15.03 -2.48
C SER A 147 -3.77 -15.84 -1.62
N ASN A 148 -3.63 -17.12 -1.96
CA ASN A 148 -2.68 -18.05 -1.36
C ASN A 148 -1.43 -18.15 -2.25
N VAL A 149 -0.25 -18.01 -1.66
CA VAL A 149 1.03 -17.88 -2.38
C VAL A 149 1.98 -18.96 -1.91
N PHE A 150 2.48 -19.77 -2.83
CA PHE A 150 3.55 -20.72 -2.55
C PHE A 150 4.91 -20.06 -2.73
N LEU A 151 5.69 -20.00 -1.65
CA LEU A 151 7.07 -19.57 -1.65
C LEU A 151 7.99 -20.69 -2.17
N ASN A 152 9.24 -20.35 -2.47
CA ASN A 152 10.21 -21.24 -3.11
C ASN A 152 10.84 -22.31 -2.18
N ASP A 153 10.09 -22.81 -1.20
CA ASP A 153 10.46 -23.94 -0.34
C ASP A 153 11.86 -23.81 0.30
N GLY A 154 12.18 -22.60 0.77
CA GLY A 154 13.41 -22.30 1.50
C GLY A 154 14.65 -22.10 0.62
N GLN A 155 14.50 -21.98 -0.70
CA GLN A 155 15.61 -21.57 -1.58
C GLN A 155 16.05 -20.13 -1.29
N SER A 156 15.11 -19.24 -0.95
CA SER A 156 15.45 -17.90 -0.48
C SER A 156 15.97 -17.93 0.96
N LYS A 157 17.13 -17.31 1.16
CA LYS A 157 17.80 -17.17 2.45
C LYS A 157 18.05 -15.71 2.78
N TRP A 158 17.89 -15.36 4.04
CA TRP A 158 18.44 -14.14 4.62
C TRP A 158 19.97 -14.20 4.62
N SER A 159 20.62 -13.04 4.63
CA SER A 159 22.08 -12.90 4.63
C SER A 159 22.78 -13.52 5.84
N ASN A 160 22.04 -13.85 6.92
CA ASN A 160 22.52 -14.61 8.07
C ASN A 160 22.37 -16.14 7.91
N GLY A 161 21.80 -16.61 6.80
CA GLY A 161 21.57 -18.03 6.49
C GLY A 161 20.17 -18.55 6.82
N ASP A 162 19.35 -17.79 7.55
CA ASP A 162 17.99 -18.20 7.87
C ASP A 162 17.14 -18.34 6.60
N THR A 163 16.26 -19.34 6.56
CA THR A 163 15.24 -19.46 5.50
C THR A 163 14.25 -18.30 5.55
N VAL A 164 13.85 -17.81 4.39
CA VAL A 164 12.68 -16.93 4.27
C VAL A 164 11.41 -17.78 4.31
N THR A 165 10.50 -17.50 5.24
CA THR A 165 9.23 -18.24 5.39
C THR A 165 8.02 -17.32 5.26
N ALA A 166 6.81 -17.89 5.16
CA ALA A 166 5.56 -17.15 5.18
C ALA A 166 5.40 -16.32 6.47
N ASP A 167 5.97 -16.82 7.58
CA ASP A 167 5.95 -16.15 8.88
C ASP A 167 6.65 -14.79 8.83
N ASP A 168 7.75 -14.65 8.07
CA ASP A 168 8.46 -13.38 7.93
C ASP A 168 7.57 -12.28 7.32
N TYR A 169 6.59 -12.66 6.48
CA TYR A 169 5.63 -11.74 5.90
C TYR A 169 4.52 -11.37 6.88
N VAL A 170 4.03 -12.35 7.65
CA VAL A 170 3.09 -12.14 8.76
C VAL A 170 3.70 -11.19 9.80
N ASP A 171 4.96 -11.45 10.19
CA ASP A 171 5.74 -10.66 11.14
C ASP A 171 5.89 -9.19 10.70
N ALA A 172 6.10 -8.96 9.40
CA ALA A 172 6.20 -7.62 8.83
C ALA A 172 4.90 -6.84 8.98
N MET A 173 3.76 -7.47 8.67
CA MET A 173 2.45 -6.84 8.83
C MET A 173 2.12 -6.57 10.30
N HIS A 174 2.44 -7.51 11.18
CA HIS A 174 2.30 -7.31 12.63
C HIS A 174 3.13 -6.13 13.13
N TYR A 175 4.37 -5.95 12.69
CA TYR A 175 5.12 -4.76 13.05
C TYR A 175 4.50 -3.47 12.50
N ILE A 176 3.98 -3.47 11.27
CA ILE A 176 3.37 -2.27 10.69
C ILE A 176 2.08 -1.88 11.43
N PHE A 177 1.24 -2.85 11.77
CA PHE A 177 -0.04 -2.62 12.46
C PHE A 177 0.08 -2.46 13.98
N ASP A 178 1.25 -2.74 14.57
CA ASP A 178 1.54 -2.40 15.98
C ASP A 178 1.77 -0.89 16.13
N LEU A 179 0.88 -0.21 16.87
CA LEU A 179 0.98 1.23 17.08
C LEU A 179 2.25 1.64 17.84
N GLU A 180 2.87 0.77 18.65
CA GLU A 180 4.14 1.06 19.34
C GLU A 180 5.33 1.14 18.37
N THR A 181 5.25 0.48 17.21
CA THR A 181 6.27 0.57 16.16
C THR A 181 6.36 2.00 15.60
N GLY A 182 5.22 2.70 15.55
CA GLY A 182 5.10 4.02 14.93
C GLY A 182 5.41 3.98 13.44
N SER A 183 4.89 2.98 12.72
CA SER A 183 5.10 2.86 11.28
C SER A 183 4.34 3.95 10.51
N GLN A 184 5.02 4.64 9.61
CA GLN A 184 4.39 5.62 8.71
C GLN A 184 3.62 4.93 7.56
N LYS A 185 3.72 3.59 7.44
CA LYS A 185 3.05 2.81 6.38
C LYS A 185 1.62 2.41 6.72
N VAL A 186 1.18 2.58 7.97
CA VAL A 186 -0.18 2.16 8.42
C VAL A 186 -1.26 2.66 7.48
N THR A 187 -1.24 3.95 7.13
CA THR A 187 -2.24 4.54 6.22
C THR A 187 -2.27 3.85 4.86
N THR A 188 -1.11 3.60 4.26
CA THR A 188 -1.01 2.88 2.99
C THR A 188 -1.50 1.43 3.12
N MET A 189 -1.22 0.76 4.25
CA MET A 189 -1.69 -0.62 4.47
C MET A 189 -3.21 -0.71 4.65
N LEU A 190 -3.82 0.26 5.32
CA LEU A 190 -5.28 0.33 5.47
C LEU A 190 -6.00 0.48 4.11
N GLN A 191 -5.35 1.10 3.13
CA GLN A 191 -5.91 1.26 1.78
C GLN A 191 -5.90 -0.04 0.96
N ARG A 192 -5.12 -1.04 1.37
CA ARG A 192 -5.04 -2.33 0.70
C ARG A 192 -6.22 -3.25 1.00
N LYS A 193 -7.07 -2.86 1.97
CA LYS A 193 -8.30 -3.57 2.36
C LYS A 193 -8.04 -4.98 2.91
N PHE A 194 -6.86 -5.20 3.49
CA PHE A 194 -6.55 -6.45 4.18
C PHE A 194 -7.56 -6.68 5.30
N LYS A 195 -8.00 -7.93 5.43
CA LYS A 195 -9.03 -8.32 6.38
C LYS A 195 -8.67 -7.88 7.80
N SER A 196 -9.63 -7.28 8.52
CA SER A 196 -9.49 -6.82 9.91
C SER A 196 -8.39 -5.77 10.18
N SER A 197 -7.76 -5.21 9.14
CA SER A 197 -6.68 -4.22 9.32
C SER A 197 -7.17 -2.92 9.97
N SER A 198 -8.36 -2.45 9.62
CA SER A 198 -8.99 -1.26 10.23
C SER A 198 -9.42 -1.55 11.67
N GLU A 199 -10.07 -2.68 11.90
CA GLU A 199 -10.48 -3.12 13.23
C GLU A 199 -9.29 -3.29 14.18
N MET A 200 -8.15 -3.80 13.71
CA MET A 200 -6.93 -3.95 14.52
C MET A 200 -6.39 -2.59 15.01
N ILE A 201 -6.41 -1.58 14.16
CA ILE A 201 -5.99 -0.21 14.53
C ILE A 201 -7.02 0.42 15.47
N GLU A 202 -8.31 0.18 15.25
CA GLU A 202 -9.38 0.68 16.11
C GLU A 202 -9.34 0.08 17.51
N ALA A 203 -9.16 -1.25 17.63
CA ALA A 203 -9.06 -1.95 18.91
C ALA A 203 -7.89 -1.41 19.77
N GLN A 204 -6.72 -1.22 19.17
CA GLN A 204 -5.58 -0.61 19.87
C GLN A 204 -5.84 0.84 20.27
N ASN A 205 -6.44 1.65 19.39
CA ASN A 205 -6.79 3.03 19.72
C ASN A 205 -7.84 3.12 20.84
N LYS A 206 -8.83 2.23 20.85
CA LYS A 206 -9.83 2.11 21.92
C LYS A 206 -9.17 1.78 23.26
N TYR A 207 -8.25 0.82 23.27
CA TYR A 207 -7.43 0.50 24.44
C TYR A 207 -6.64 1.73 24.93
N ILE A 208 -5.95 2.44 24.03
CA ILE A 208 -5.19 3.66 24.36
C ILE A 208 -6.11 4.75 24.93
N ARG A 209 -7.29 4.96 24.35
CA ARG A 209 -8.24 5.98 24.82
C ARG A 209 -8.72 5.70 26.24
N LYS A 210 -9.00 4.42 26.56
CA LYS A 210 -9.50 3.97 27.87
C LYS A 210 -8.40 3.91 28.94
N HIS A 211 -7.25 3.30 28.62
CA HIS A 211 -6.18 3.03 29.59
C HIS A 211 -5.00 4.02 29.53
N LYS A 212 -5.03 4.99 28.61
CA LYS A 212 -4.00 6.05 28.41
C LYS A 212 -2.60 5.52 28.09
N LYS A 213 -2.47 4.24 27.72
CA LYS A 213 -1.24 3.56 27.33
C LYS A 213 -1.56 2.55 26.23
N ALA A 214 -0.58 2.26 25.36
CA ALA A 214 -0.71 1.19 24.38
C ALA A 214 -0.61 -0.18 25.07
N TYR A 215 -1.39 -1.14 24.58
CA TYR A 215 -1.25 -2.54 24.94
C TYR A 215 0.02 -3.09 24.29
N LYS A 216 0.94 -3.63 25.09
CA LYS A 216 2.23 -4.11 24.59
C LYS A 216 2.07 -5.47 23.92
N ASN A 217 2.82 -5.70 22.83
CA ASN A 217 2.82 -6.95 22.09
C ASN A 217 1.39 -7.40 21.69
N PRO A 218 0.65 -6.57 20.92
CA PRO A 218 -0.73 -6.86 20.55
C PRO A 218 -0.90 -8.13 19.69
N PHE A 219 0.21 -8.64 19.13
CA PHE A 219 0.28 -9.88 18.36
C PHE A 219 0.85 -11.07 19.13
N ALA A 220 1.04 -10.94 20.45
CA ALA A 220 1.40 -12.02 21.36
C ALA A 220 2.62 -12.87 20.96
N TYR A 221 3.68 -12.26 20.44
CA TYR A 221 4.93 -12.98 20.17
C TYR A 221 5.61 -13.44 21.47
N PRO A 222 6.16 -14.67 21.54
CA PRO A 222 6.98 -15.11 22.67
C PRO A 222 8.31 -14.35 22.73
N PRO A 223 8.96 -14.26 23.91
CA PRO A 223 10.33 -13.76 24.01
C PRO A 223 11.30 -14.68 23.25
N ILE A 224 12.49 -14.18 22.92
CA ILE A 224 13.54 -14.96 22.26
C ILE A 224 14.67 -15.35 23.22
N ILE A 225 15.22 -16.55 23.04
CA ILE A 225 16.36 -17.09 23.79
C ILE A 225 17.38 -17.71 22.83
N LYS A 226 18.63 -17.89 23.27
CA LYS A 226 19.61 -18.68 22.52
C LYS A 226 19.49 -20.16 22.86
N ASN A 227 19.35 -21.01 21.84
CA ASN A 227 19.40 -22.46 22.01
C ASN A 227 20.85 -22.94 22.27
N LYS A 228 21.04 -24.25 22.44
CA LYS A 228 22.35 -24.88 22.71
C LYS A 228 23.39 -24.61 21.61
N ASP A 229 22.93 -24.36 20.39
CA ASP A 229 23.77 -24.07 19.22
C ASP A 229 24.01 -22.55 19.03
N GLY A 230 23.53 -21.72 19.97
CA GLY A 230 23.70 -20.27 19.96
C GLY A 230 22.75 -19.52 19.02
N GLN A 231 21.77 -20.20 18.42
CA GLN A 231 20.76 -19.63 17.54
C GLN A 231 19.60 -19.04 18.34
N TRP A 232 19.05 -17.91 17.88
CA TRP A 232 17.88 -17.30 18.50
C TRP A 232 16.59 -18.05 18.12
N VAL A 233 15.85 -18.49 19.13
CA VAL A 233 14.57 -19.20 19.01
C VAL A 233 13.53 -18.57 19.93
N TYR A 234 12.25 -18.76 19.63
CA TYR A 234 11.16 -18.30 20.49
C TYR A 234 11.05 -19.21 21.73
N ASP A 235 11.08 -18.61 22.92
CA ASP A 235 10.79 -19.30 24.18
C ASP A 235 9.28 -19.32 24.44
N VAL A 236 8.63 -20.25 23.76
CA VAL A 236 7.17 -20.41 23.83
C VAL A 236 6.69 -21.01 25.14
N PHE A 237 7.59 -21.41 26.04
CA PHE A 237 7.25 -21.99 27.35
C PHE A 237 7.80 -21.17 28.53
N ASP A 238 8.27 -19.95 28.28
CA ASP A 238 8.61 -19.00 29.34
C ASP A 238 7.39 -18.85 30.30
N PRO A 239 7.57 -19.07 31.63
CA PRO A 239 6.49 -18.93 32.61
C PRO A 239 5.83 -17.54 32.63
N LEU A 240 6.51 -16.50 32.15
CA LEU A 240 6.00 -15.13 32.04
C LEU A 240 5.27 -14.88 30.71
N TYR A 241 5.38 -15.79 29.74
CA TYR A 241 4.70 -15.65 28.46
C TYR A 241 3.25 -16.11 28.54
N THR A 242 2.36 -15.13 28.70
CA THR A 242 0.90 -15.30 28.63
C THR A 242 0.36 -14.57 27.40
N PRO A 243 0.05 -15.28 26.29
CA PRO A 243 -0.52 -14.66 25.10
C PRO A 243 -1.80 -13.88 25.42
N TRP A 244 -1.82 -12.58 25.10
CA TRP A 244 -2.92 -11.67 25.43
C TRP A 244 -3.30 -11.66 26.93
N GLY A 245 -2.32 -11.70 27.83
CA GLY A 245 -2.54 -11.49 29.26
C GLY A 245 -2.92 -10.03 29.59
N SER A 246 -3.77 -9.85 30.61
CA SER A 246 -4.13 -8.51 31.12
C SER A 246 -2.87 -7.72 31.55
N GLN A 247 -2.81 -6.44 31.19
CA GLN A 247 -1.68 -5.55 31.52
C GLN A 247 -2.09 -4.42 32.48
N ASN A 248 -3.39 -4.17 32.63
CA ASN A 248 -3.97 -3.21 33.55
C ASN A 248 -5.27 -3.78 34.14
N GLU A 249 -5.63 -3.37 35.36
CA GLU A 249 -6.89 -3.79 35.99
C GLU A 249 -8.11 -3.38 35.14
N GLY A 250 -8.99 -4.33 34.82
CA GLY A 250 -10.24 -4.09 34.10
C GLY A 250 -10.09 -3.93 32.58
N ASP A 251 -8.97 -4.37 31.99
CA ASP A 251 -8.68 -4.28 30.55
C ASP A 251 -9.08 -5.53 29.74
N GLU A 252 -9.68 -6.54 30.39
CA GLU A 252 -9.88 -7.88 29.82
C GLU A 252 -10.76 -7.87 28.56
N ALA A 253 -11.76 -6.98 28.52
CA ALA A 253 -12.66 -6.85 27.37
C ALA A 253 -11.93 -6.26 26.15
N GLU A 254 -11.10 -5.23 26.35
CA GLU A 254 -10.32 -4.61 25.28
C GLU A 254 -9.18 -5.54 24.83
N VAL A 255 -8.55 -6.30 25.74
CA VAL A 255 -7.55 -7.31 25.39
C VAL A 255 -8.16 -8.45 24.57
N ALA A 256 -9.39 -8.88 24.89
CA ALA A 256 -10.11 -9.87 24.09
C ALA A 256 -10.44 -9.35 22.67
N GLU A 257 -10.77 -8.07 22.54
CA GLU A 257 -11.00 -7.42 21.24
C GLU A 257 -9.71 -7.34 20.42
N ILE A 258 -8.58 -6.96 21.04
CA ILE A 258 -7.26 -6.98 20.41
C ILE A 258 -6.90 -8.40 19.96
N LYS A 259 -7.08 -9.41 20.80
CA LYS A 259 -6.83 -10.81 20.45
C LYS A 259 -7.64 -11.24 19.23
N LYS A 260 -8.95 -10.95 19.23
CA LYS A 260 -9.85 -11.32 18.13
C LYS A 260 -9.37 -10.68 16.82
N THR A 261 -9.16 -9.38 16.82
CA THR A 261 -8.75 -8.61 15.64
C THR A 261 -7.34 -8.96 15.15
N ALA A 262 -6.41 -9.30 16.05
CA ALA A 262 -5.08 -9.79 15.69
C ALA A 262 -5.15 -11.15 14.99
N LEU A 263 -5.96 -12.09 15.49
CA LEU A 263 -6.15 -13.41 14.88
C LEU A 263 -6.97 -13.35 13.57
N ASP A 264 -7.86 -12.38 13.44
CA ASP A 264 -8.66 -12.14 12.23
C ASP A 264 -7.92 -11.31 11.16
N LEU A 265 -6.74 -10.78 11.47
CA LEU A 265 -5.91 -10.03 10.53
C LEU A 265 -5.53 -10.93 9.35
N GLY A 266 -5.77 -10.45 8.13
CA GLY A 266 -5.76 -11.24 6.89
C GLY A 266 -4.42 -11.81 6.41
N PHE A 267 -3.51 -12.21 7.29
CA PHE A 267 -2.22 -12.80 6.96
C PHE A 267 -2.02 -14.10 7.73
N TYR A 268 -1.95 -15.21 7.01
CA TYR A 268 -1.86 -16.54 7.61
C TYR A 268 -0.70 -17.34 7.02
N SER A 269 -0.10 -18.19 7.86
CA SER A 269 0.93 -19.17 7.50
C SER A 269 0.36 -20.57 7.65
N GLY A 270 0.90 -21.55 6.92
CA GLY A 270 0.58 -22.95 7.15
C GLY A 270 1.45 -23.61 8.23
N ARG A 271 2.31 -22.85 8.91
CA ARG A 271 3.13 -23.36 10.03
C ARG A 271 2.24 -23.88 11.17
N MET A 272 2.48 -25.11 11.60
CA MET A 272 1.70 -25.75 12.67
C MET A 272 2.15 -25.33 14.08
N TYR A 273 3.46 -25.25 14.33
CA TYR A 273 4.04 -25.05 15.65
C TYR A 273 5.18 -24.03 15.61
N TRP A 274 5.37 -23.28 16.70
CA TRP A 274 6.46 -22.30 16.82
C TRP A 274 7.85 -22.93 16.78
N ASN A 275 7.98 -24.11 17.38
CA ASN A 275 9.27 -24.69 17.74
C ASN A 275 10.04 -25.30 16.56
N TYR A 276 9.32 -25.90 15.59
CA TYR A 276 9.91 -26.69 14.50
C TYR A 276 9.13 -26.50 13.20
N ASP A 277 9.78 -26.78 12.07
CA ASP A 277 9.16 -26.79 10.75
C ASP A 277 8.15 -27.94 10.58
N ASN A 278 7.22 -27.81 9.63
CA ASN A 278 6.16 -28.80 9.48
C ASN A 278 6.70 -30.18 9.08
N LYS A 279 7.79 -30.26 8.31
CA LYS A 279 8.39 -31.55 7.91
C LYS A 279 8.89 -32.32 9.13
N THR A 280 9.57 -31.65 10.05
CA THR A 280 10.05 -32.20 11.32
C THR A 280 8.90 -32.69 12.20
N ILE A 281 7.81 -31.91 12.27
CA ILE A 281 6.61 -32.28 13.04
C ILE A 281 5.91 -33.49 12.40
N LEU A 282 5.51 -33.38 11.13
CA LEU A 282 4.74 -34.41 10.42
C LEU A 282 5.48 -35.76 10.40
N SER A 283 6.80 -35.74 10.19
CA SER A 283 7.61 -36.97 10.22
C SER A 283 7.70 -37.64 11.59
N SER A 284 7.37 -36.92 12.67
CA SER A 284 7.47 -37.40 14.05
C SER A 284 6.13 -37.81 14.65
N ILE A 285 4.99 -37.35 14.10
CA ILE A 285 3.64 -37.69 14.56
C ILE A 285 3.43 -39.22 14.71
N PRO A 286 3.75 -40.08 13.73
CA PRO A 286 3.49 -41.52 13.83
C PRO A 286 4.16 -42.23 15.01
N TYR A 287 5.19 -41.60 15.58
CA TYR A 287 6.01 -42.14 16.66
C TYR A 287 5.71 -41.49 18.01
N SER A 288 4.68 -40.64 18.08
CA SER A 288 4.38 -39.77 19.22
C SER A 288 3.02 -40.14 19.83
N PRO A 289 2.98 -41.00 20.87
CA PRO A 289 1.72 -41.54 21.38
C PRO A 289 0.86 -40.53 22.15
N ASP A 290 1.46 -39.46 22.67
CA ASP A 290 0.75 -38.42 23.45
C ASP A 290 0.48 -37.17 22.60
N PHE A 291 0.72 -37.25 21.28
CA PHE A 291 0.48 -36.15 20.37
C PHE A 291 -1.02 -35.91 20.17
N ASP A 292 -1.47 -34.77 20.66
CA ASP A 292 -2.77 -34.18 20.35
C ASP A 292 -2.61 -32.96 19.44
N PHE A 293 -3.23 -33.01 18.25
CA PHE A 293 -3.23 -31.89 17.29
C PHE A 293 -4.21 -30.78 17.70
N GLU A 294 -5.19 -31.04 18.56
CA GLU A 294 -6.16 -30.02 18.98
C GLU A 294 -5.66 -29.18 20.15
N ALA A 295 -4.79 -29.74 21.00
CA ALA A 295 -4.21 -29.07 22.15
C ALA A 295 -3.34 -27.85 21.77
N GLU A 296 -3.36 -26.79 22.59
CA GLU A 296 -2.49 -25.61 22.44
C GLU A 296 -1.01 -25.98 22.56
N SER A 297 -0.70 -26.89 23.48
CA SER A 297 0.62 -27.48 23.66
C SER A 297 0.52 -28.99 23.74
N THR A 298 1.47 -29.68 23.12
CA THR A 298 1.47 -31.14 23.02
C THR A 298 2.90 -31.67 23.07
N VAL A 299 3.06 -32.99 23.10
CA VAL A 299 4.37 -33.65 23.20
C VAL A 299 4.59 -34.47 21.95
N ILE A 300 5.78 -34.32 21.35
CA ILE A 300 6.19 -35.04 20.16
C ILE A 300 7.53 -35.74 20.37
N MET A 301 7.69 -36.94 19.82
CA MET A 301 8.90 -37.75 19.90
C MET A 301 9.83 -37.40 18.73
N LEU A 302 10.75 -36.45 18.91
CA LEU A 302 11.69 -36.04 17.87
C LEU A 302 12.89 -36.99 17.77
N PRO A 303 13.54 -37.12 16.59
CA PRO A 303 14.78 -37.88 16.46
C PRO A 303 15.85 -37.38 17.45
N ASN A 304 16.50 -38.30 18.15
CA ASN A 304 17.56 -37.96 19.10
C ASN A 304 18.88 -37.70 18.36
N PRO A 305 19.42 -36.46 18.37
CA PRO A 305 20.65 -36.13 17.65
C PRO A 305 21.86 -36.95 18.12
N GLU A 306 21.93 -37.28 19.41
CA GLU A 306 23.05 -38.05 19.97
C GLU A 306 22.99 -39.53 19.54
N TYR A 307 21.78 -40.09 19.43
CA TYR A 307 21.58 -41.41 18.84
C TYR A 307 22.00 -41.44 17.36
N LEU A 308 21.56 -40.45 16.57
CA LEU A 308 21.93 -40.37 15.14
C LEU A 308 23.45 -40.24 14.94
N LYS A 309 24.13 -39.43 15.76
CA LYS A 309 25.61 -39.34 15.75
C LYS A 309 26.26 -40.68 16.09
N SER A 310 25.74 -41.40 17.07
CA SER A 310 26.31 -42.69 17.51
C SER A 310 26.24 -43.76 16.42
N ILE A 311 25.11 -43.87 15.70
CA ILE A 311 24.96 -44.80 14.58
C ILE A 311 25.79 -44.38 13.38
N GLY A 312 25.84 -43.08 13.05
CA GLY A 312 26.69 -42.57 11.97
C GLY A 312 28.18 -42.85 12.18
N SER A 313 28.61 -43.05 13.44
CA SER A 313 29.98 -43.44 13.81
C SER A 313 30.22 -44.96 13.87
N GLY A 314 29.24 -45.79 13.50
CA GLY A 314 29.36 -47.25 13.49
C GLY A 314 29.32 -47.93 14.87
N LYS A 315 28.84 -47.24 15.91
CA LYS A 315 28.71 -47.79 17.28
C LYS A 315 27.27 -48.24 17.54
N ASN A 316 27.11 -49.40 18.20
CA ASN A 316 25.84 -49.73 18.85
C ASN A 316 25.63 -48.78 20.03
N SER A 317 24.40 -48.27 20.17
CA SER A 317 24.06 -47.22 21.11
C SER A 317 22.85 -47.61 21.93
N ASP A 318 23.00 -47.59 23.25
CA ASP A 318 21.90 -47.79 24.20
C ASP A 318 21.05 -46.50 24.37
N LEU A 319 21.36 -45.43 23.61
CA LEU A 319 20.60 -44.19 23.64
C LEU A 319 19.21 -44.39 23.02
N PRO A 320 18.18 -43.68 23.51
CA PRO A 320 16.85 -43.71 22.89
C PRO A 320 16.90 -43.13 21.47
N GLN A 321 16.21 -43.76 20.52
CA GLN A 321 16.17 -43.31 19.12
C GLN A 321 15.47 -41.95 18.99
N ARG A 322 14.46 -41.70 19.83
CA ARG A 322 13.69 -40.45 19.88
C ARG A 322 13.52 -39.96 21.31
N VAL A 323 13.41 -38.64 21.46
CA VAL A 323 13.22 -37.96 22.75
C VAL A 323 11.92 -37.16 22.75
N PRO A 324 11.17 -37.14 23.86
CA PRO A 324 9.97 -36.32 23.97
C PRO A 324 10.34 -34.84 24.03
N VAL A 325 9.62 -34.03 23.27
CA VAL A 325 9.79 -32.58 23.19
C VAL A 325 8.41 -31.93 23.24
N LYS A 326 8.25 -30.96 24.14
CA LYS A 326 7.05 -30.14 24.23
C LYS A 326 7.05 -29.14 23.07
N ILE A 327 5.90 -28.97 22.42
CA ILE A 327 5.70 -28.03 21.31
C ILE A 327 4.40 -27.24 21.50
N ARG A 328 4.36 -25.99 21.02
CA ARG A 328 3.22 -25.08 21.15
C ARG A 328 2.74 -24.60 19.78
N LYS A 329 1.42 -24.62 19.57
CA LYS A 329 0.78 -24.23 18.30
C LYS A 329 1.19 -22.83 17.88
N TYR A 330 1.41 -22.66 16.59
CA TYR A 330 1.62 -21.35 16.00
C TYR A 330 0.30 -20.56 16.01
N LEU A 331 0.33 -19.31 16.45
CA LEU A 331 -0.90 -18.52 16.67
C LEU A 331 -1.59 -18.11 15.36
N TYR A 332 -0.82 -17.97 14.28
CA TYR A 332 -1.28 -17.47 12.98
C TYR A 332 -1.30 -18.58 11.91
N PHE A 333 -1.51 -19.84 12.35
CA PHE A 333 -1.89 -20.92 11.47
C PHE A 333 -3.23 -20.59 10.81
N ASP A 334 -3.40 -20.87 9.51
CA ASP A 334 -4.66 -20.57 8.81
C ASP A 334 -5.86 -21.29 9.47
N PRO A 335 -6.77 -20.55 10.13
CA PRO A 335 -7.83 -21.15 10.92
C PRO A 335 -8.90 -21.84 10.05
N LYS A 336 -8.88 -21.63 8.74
CA LYS A 336 -9.82 -22.26 7.80
C LYS A 336 -9.27 -23.55 7.20
N GLN A 337 -7.99 -23.84 7.38
CA GLN A 337 -7.36 -25.03 6.82
C GLN A 337 -7.82 -26.30 7.54
N THR A 338 -7.93 -27.39 6.80
CA THR A 338 -8.27 -28.71 7.35
C THR A 338 -7.20 -29.74 7.02
N ILE A 339 -7.15 -30.80 7.82
CA ILE A 339 -6.19 -31.91 7.65
C ILE A 339 -6.65 -32.87 6.55
N SER A 340 -5.70 -33.38 5.76
CA SER A 340 -5.98 -34.36 4.69
C SER A 340 -6.13 -35.79 5.24
N GLU A 341 -6.51 -36.74 4.38
CA GLU A 341 -6.53 -38.17 4.73
C GLU A 341 -5.12 -38.70 5.08
N GLU A 342 -4.08 -38.18 4.45
CA GLU A 342 -2.68 -38.51 4.72
C GLU A 342 -2.30 -38.12 6.15
N PHE A 343 -2.76 -36.96 6.63
CA PHE A 343 -2.56 -36.54 8.01
C PHE A 343 -3.32 -37.43 9.00
N LYS A 344 -4.57 -37.78 8.69
CA LYS A 344 -5.37 -38.71 9.51
C LYS A 344 -4.67 -40.06 9.66
N LYS A 345 -3.99 -40.57 8.63
CA LYS A 345 -3.15 -41.78 8.70
C LYS A 345 -1.99 -41.63 9.69
N LEU A 346 -1.36 -40.46 9.79
CA LEU A 346 -0.31 -40.21 10.79
C LEU A 346 -0.88 -40.23 12.22
N ILE A 347 -2.00 -39.55 12.43
CA ILE A 347 -2.71 -39.55 13.72
C ILE A 347 -3.16 -40.95 14.11
N GLN A 348 -3.65 -41.75 13.16
CA GLN A 348 -4.03 -43.13 13.43
C GLN A 348 -2.84 -43.94 13.96
N ARG A 349 -1.66 -43.84 13.33
CA ARG A 349 -0.45 -44.53 13.80
C ARG A 349 -0.02 -44.07 15.20
N SER A 350 -0.09 -42.77 15.47
CA SER A 350 0.13 -42.21 16.81
C SER A 350 -0.83 -42.83 17.84
N ARG A 351 -2.12 -42.92 17.52
CA ARG A 351 -3.14 -43.52 18.40
C ARG A 351 -2.96 -45.02 18.61
N GLU A 352 -2.53 -45.75 17.59
CA GLU A 352 -2.19 -47.18 17.71
C GLU A 352 -1.00 -47.38 18.66
N LEU A 353 0.01 -46.51 18.57
CA LEU A 353 1.14 -46.52 19.49
C LEU A 353 0.68 -46.18 20.92
N LYS A 354 -0.23 -45.21 21.07
CA LYS A 354 -0.83 -44.84 22.36
C LYS A 354 -1.57 -46.01 23.01
N TYR A 355 -2.34 -46.74 22.21
CA TYR A 355 -3.04 -47.94 22.68
C TYR A 355 -2.05 -49.00 23.18
N LYS A 356 -0.95 -49.24 22.45
CA LYS A 356 0.11 -50.18 22.85
C LYS A 356 0.88 -49.74 24.10
N LEU A 357 1.07 -48.43 24.30
CA LEU A 357 1.75 -47.86 25.46
C LEU A 357 0.93 -48.01 26.76
N GLY A 358 -0.41 -48.12 26.66
CA GLY A 358 -1.28 -48.32 27.81
C GLY A 358 -1.42 -47.06 28.67
N SER A 359 -1.18 -47.17 29.98
CA SER A 359 -1.39 -46.09 30.95
C SER A 359 -0.23 -45.11 31.08
N VAL A 360 0.95 -45.41 30.52
CA VAL A 360 2.11 -44.50 30.60
C VAL A 360 1.79 -43.18 29.87
N ARG A 361 2.13 -42.06 30.51
CA ARG A 361 1.92 -40.69 30.02
C ARG A 361 3.20 -39.90 30.16
N TYR A 362 3.36 -38.89 29.30
CA TYR A 362 4.48 -37.97 29.45
C TYR A 362 4.33 -37.15 30.74
N ASP A 363 5.41 -37.09 31.52
CA ASP A 363 5.57 -36.20 32.66
C ASP A 363 6.85 -35.38 32.45
N GLU A 364 6.72 -34.06 32.47
CA GLU A 364 7.82 -33.13 32.24
C GLU A 364 8.87 -33.19 33.36
N PHE A 365 8.47 -33.61 34.58
CA PHE A 365 9.38 -33.73 35.72
C PHE A 365 10.07 -35.10 35.82
N SER A 366 9.61 -36.08 35.03
CA SER A 366 10.15 -37.45 35.02
C SER A 366 10.05 -38.10 33.63
N PRO A 367 10.67 -37.53 32.58
CA PRO A 367 10.49 -37.98 31.20
C PRO A 367 11.16 -39.32 30.88
N GLU A 368 12.05 -39.84 31.75
CA GLU A 368 12.90 -41.00 31.47
C GLU A 368 12.07 -42.27 31.25
N ASN A 369 11.13 -42.56 32.17
CA ASN A 369 10.27 -43.73 32.09
C ASN A 369 9.40 -43.71 30.82
N TYR A 370 8.81 -42.55 30.51
CA TYR A 370 8.05 -42.37 29.26
C TYR A 370 8.94 -42.60 28.03
N THR A 371 10.13 -42.00 28.02
CA THR A 371 11.07 -42.10 26.90
C THR A 371 11.48 -43.55 26.65
N GLU A 372 11.81 -44.29 27.71
CA GLU A 372 12.22 -45.69 27.62
C GLU A 372 11.08 -46.57 27.10
N GLU A 373 9.88 -46.46 27.69
CA GLU A 373 8.73 -47.29 27.32
C GLU A 373 8.26 -47.02 25.88
N VAL A 374 8.26 -45.76 25.43
CA VAL A 374 7.90 -45.44 24.04
C VAL A 374 8.94 -45.98 23.06
N ASN A 375 10.24 -45.84 23.36
CA ASN A 375 11.29 -46.34 22.46
C ASN A 375 11.29 -47.87 22.34
N LYS A 376 10.92 -48.61 23.40
CA LYS A 376 10.75 -50.08 23.34
C LYS A 376 9.71 -50.51 22.29
N LEU A 377 8.67 -49.71 22.08
CA LEU A 377 7.61 -50.01 21.11
C LEU A 377 8.06 -49.90 19.65
N TYR A 378 9.13 -49.14 19.38
CA TYR A 378 9.60 -48.91 18.00
C TYR A 378 10.18 -50.16 17.34
N ASN A 379 10.76 -51.09 18.11
CA ASN A 379 11.28 -52.35 17.57
C ASN A 379 10.20 -53.17 16.85
N ASN A 380 8.94 -53.03 17.27
CA ASN A 380 7.79 -53.72 16.66
C ASN A 380 7.27 -53.02 15.38
N LEU A 381 7.80 -51.85 15.04
CA LEU A 381 7.45 -51.09 13.83
C LEU A 381 8.47 -51.31 12.69
N LEU A 382 9.56 -52.02 12.96
CA LEU A 382 10.64 -52.25 12.01
C LEU A 382 10.42 -53.55 11.22
N PRO A 383 10.67 -53.57 9.90
CA PRO A 383 10.81 -54.80 9.14
C PRO A 383 11.89 -55.71 9.74
N ASN A 384 11.75 -57.03 9.56
CA ASN A 384 12.76 -58.00 10.00
C ASN A 384 14.15 -57.59 9.47
N ASN A 385 15.13 -57.49 10.38
CA ASN A 385 16.54 -57.08 10.17
C ASN A 385 16.85 -55.57 10.21
N GLN A 386 15.89 -54.69 10.55
CA GLN A 386 16.19 -53.29 10.88
C GLN A 386 16.23 -53.07 12.40
N THR A 387 17.21 -52.29 12.86
CA THR A 387 17.35 -51.87 14.29
C THR A 387 17.05 -50.39 14.50
N THR A 388 16.85 -49.62 13.43
CA THR A 388 16.59 -48.17 13.47
C THR A 388 15.40 -47.82 12.59
N ILE A 389 14.54 -46.91 13.05
CA ILE A 389 13.42 -46.38 12.28
C ILE A 389 13.91 -45.84 10.94
N ASP A 390 13.36 -46.39 9.84
CA ASP A 390 13.68 -45.97 8.49
C ASP A 390 13.26 -44.52 8.22
N ASN A 391 14.16 -43.78 7.57
CA ASN A 391 13.98 -42.38 7.18
C ASN A 391 13.41 -42.23 5.76
N ASP A 392 13.14 -43.31 5.01
CA ASP A 392 12.66 -43.21 3.63
C ASP A 392 11.30 -42.51 3.51
N PHE A 393 10.43 -42.68 4.50
CA PHE A 393 9.21 -41.87 4.62
C PHE A 393 9.52 -40.37 4.75
N VAL A 394 10.50 -40.01 5.59
CA VAL A 394 10.90 -38.61 5.86
C VAL A 394 11.50 -37.94 4.64
N LYS A 395 12.27 -38.68 3.82
CA LYS A 395 12.87 -38.16 2.59
C LYS A 395 11.80 -37.73 1.58
N ASN A 396 10.75 -38.53 1.43
CA ASN A 396 9.69 -38.31 0.44
C ASN A 396 8.52 -37.46 0.97
N LEU A 397 8.48 -37.16 2.28
CA LEU A 397 7.42 -36.36 2.90
C LEU A 397 7.40 -34.93 2.35
N GLN A 398 6.28 -34.56 1.73
CA GLN A 398 5.95 -33.20 1.32
C GLN A 398 4.90 -32.60 2.27
N PRO A 399 5.23 -31.58 3.09
CA PRO A 399 4.30 -31.04 4.08
C PRO A 399 2.94 -30.61 3.51
N LYS A 400 2.93 -30.06 2.29
CA LYS A 400 1.72 -29.58 1.62
C LYS A 400 0.73 -30.69 1.20
N ASP A 401 1.06 -31.96 1.33
CA ASP A 401 0.13 -33.08 1.05
C ASP A 401 -0.71 -33.46 2.27
N TYR A 402 -0.37 -32.89 3.43
CA TYR A 402 -1.00 -33.20 4.72
C TYR A 402 -2.16 -32.24 5.09
N PHE A 403 -2.45 -31.29 4.19
CA PHE A 403 -3.54 -30.32 4.32
C PHE A 403 -4.40 -30.33 3.06
N SER A 404 -5.69 -30.05 3.21
CA SER A 404 -6.66 -30.41 2.18
C SER A 404 -6.84 -29.35 1.10
N SER A 405 -6.79 -28.06 1.46
CA SER A 405 -7.20 -26.98 0.55
C SER A 405 -6.01 -26.18 0.02
N VAL A 406 -5.85 -26.12 -1.31
CA VAL A 406 -4.77 -25.38 -1.99
C VAL A 406 -4.98 -23.87 -2.04
N VAL A 407 -6.21 -23.41 -1.79
CA VAL A 407 -6.56 -21.98 -1.67
C VAL A 407 -6.34 -21.43 -0.26
N LEU A 408 -5.86 -22.28 0.67
CA LEU A 408 -5.55 -21.97 2.07
C LEU A 408 -4.08 -22.25 2.37
N ALA A 409 -3.56 -21.72 3.48
CA ALA A 409 -2.14 -21.92 3.80
C ALA A 409 -1.85 -23.39 4.19
N MET A 410 -0.80 -23.99 3.62
CA MET A 410 -0.53 -25.44 3.74
C MET A 410 0.76 -25.78 4.49
N ASP A 411 1.76 -24.91 4.48
CA ASP A 411 2.97 -25.06 5.27
C ASP A 411 3.61 -23.70 5.60
N GLU A 412 4.76 -23.69 6.28
CA GLU A 412 5.53 -22.47 6.56
C GLU A 412 6.06 -21.76 5.30
N TYR A 413 5.94 -22.37 4.11
CA TYR A 413 6.25 -21.75 2.81
C TYR A 413 4.98 -21.36 2.04
N THR A 414 3.84 -21.31 2.72
CA THR A 414 2.58 -20.90 2.12
C THR A 414 2.03 -19.70 2.86
N LEU A 415 1.91 -18.56 2.17
CA LEU A 415 1.35 -17.32 2.70
C LEU A 415 -0.05 -17.11 2.15
N ARG A 416 -1.05 -16.95 3.02
CA ARG A 416 -2.38 -16.51 2.60
C ARG A 416 -2.63 -15.07 2.98
N VAL A 417 -3.05 -14.29 2.00
CA VAL A 417 -3.49 -12.90 2.13
C VAL A 417 -4.99 -12.85 1.93
N ALA A 418 -5.75 -12.32 2.89
CA ALA A 418 -7.19 -12.18 2.83
C ALA A 418 -7.61 -10.71 2.89
N TYR A 419 -8.66 -10.37 2.16
CA TYR A 419 -9.27 -9.04 2.12
C TYR A 419 -10.63 -9.07 2.82
N ASP A 420 -11.13 -7.90 3.21
CA ASP A 420 -12.47 -7.80 3.80
C ASP A 420 -13.56 -8.12 2.76
N ASP A 421 -14.51 -8.99 3.11
CA ASP A 421 -15.59 -9.41 2.21
C ASP A 421 -16.51 -8.25 1.77
N TYR A 422 -16.64 -7.20 2.58
CA TYR A 422 -17.44 -6.02 2.25
C TYR A 422 -16.68 -4.99 1.39
N GLN A 423 -15.37 -5.17 1.21
CA GLN A 423 -14.54 -4.30 0.39
C GLN A 423 -13.40 -5.09 -0.28
N PRO A 424 -13.69 -6.15 -1.04
CA PRO A 424 -12.65 -6.93 -1.67
C PRO A 424 -11.82 -6.06 -2.64
N THR A 425 -10.58 -6.49 -2.88
CA THR A 425 -9.64 -5.70 -3.69
C THR A 425 -9.76 -6.05 -5.17
N ASP A 426 -9.14 -5.28 -6.06
CA ASP A 426 -9.08 -5.61 -7.50
C ASP A 426 -7.76 -6.33 -7.86
N ILE A 427 -7.64 -6.76 -9.12
CA ILE A 427 -6.44 -7.44 -9.63
C ILE A 427 -5.17 -6.57 -9.55
N ASN A 428 -5.26 -5.27 -9.84
CA ASN A 428 -4.09 -4.38 -9.83
C ASN A 428 -3.55 -4.26 -8.42
N ASN A 429 -4.45 -4.13 -7.45
CA ASN A 429 -4.11 -4.10 -6.05
C ASN A 429 -3.56 -5.46 -5.59
N ALA A 430 -4.27 -6.57 -5.82
CA ALA A 430 -3.78 -7.90 -5.44
C ALA A 430 -2.39 -8.22 -6.04
N TYR A 431 -2.15 -7.85 -7.29
CA TYR A 431 -0.85 -7.95 -7.94
C TYR A 431 0.21 -7.08 -7.25
N THR A 432 -0.10 -5.80 -7.01
CA THR A 432 0.81 -4.84 -6.35
C THR A 432 1.16 -5.29 -4.94
N ASP A 433 0.21 -5.92 -4.24
CA ASP A 433 0.41 -6.47 -2.91
C ASP A 433 1.52 -7.53 -2.88
N LEU A 434 1.44 -8.48 -3.82
CA LEU A 434 2.43 -9.53 -4.00
C LEU A 434 3.77 -9.03 -4.57
N ASN A 435 3.76 -7.91 -5.30
CA ASN A 435 4.95 -7.37 -5.96
C ASN A 435 5.79 -6.44 -5.06
N SER A 436 5.17 -5.66 -4.20
CA SER A 436 5.89 -4.56 -3.52
C SER A 436 5.35 -4.14 -2.15
N ILE A 437 4.12 -4.48 -1.77
CA ILE A 437 3.56 -4.09 -0.47
C ILE A 437 3.96 -5.10 0.61
N ILE A 438 3.84 -6.39 0.30
CA ILE A 438 4.09 -7.47 1.25
C ILE A 438 5.56 -7.87 1.13
N THR A 439 6.41 -7.27 1.97
CA THR A 439 7.86 -7.53 2.05
C THR A 439 8.18 -8.22 3.38
N PRO A 440 8.99 -9.29 3.40
CA PRO A 440 9.22 -10.07 4.62
C PRO A 440 10.17 -9.34 5.57
N ILE A 441 10.17 -9.73 6.85
CA ILE A 441 11.18 -9.33 7.84
C ILE A 441 11.51 -10.50 8.77
N ASN A 442 12.79 -10.69 9.08
CA ASN A 442 13.22 -11.66 10.09
C ASN A 442 13.06 -11.05 11.49
N ARG A 443 11.92 -11.28 12.15
CA ARG A 443 11.61 -10.75 13.49
C ARG A 443 12.62 -11.20 14.55
N ARG A 444 13.05 -12.48 14.52
CA ARG A 444 14.03 -12.99 15.49
C ARG A 444 15.34 -12.20 15.45
N PHE A 445 15.83 -11.88 14.25
CA PHE A 445 16.99 -11.00 14.09
C PHE A 445 16.71 -9.61 14.65
N VAL A 446 15.58 -8.99 14.29
CA VAL A 446 15.20 -7.64 14.74
C VAL A 446 15.16 -7.57 16.28
N GLU A 447 14.54 -8.54 16.93
CA GLU A 447 14.45 -8.61 18.38
C GLU A 447 15.83 -8.84 19.01
N SER A 448 16.69 -9.66 18.38
CA SER A 448 18.05 -9.93 18.88
C SER A 448 18.99 -8.73 18.90
N ILE A 449 18.73 -7.71 18.06
CA ILE A 449 19.55 -6.49 17.96
C ILE A 449 18.99 -5.31 18.78
N GLY A 450 17.95 -5.53 19.58
CA GLY A 450 17.32 -4.48 20.40
C GLY A 450 15.96 -3.99 19.87
N GLY A 451 15.38 -4.69 18.90
CA GLY A 451 14.03 -4.48 18.41
C GLY A 451 13.92 -3.49 17.24
N ILE A 452 12.69 -3.18 16.87
CA ILE A 452 12.37 -2.44 15.63
C ILE A 452 12.93 -1.01 15.59
N LYS A 453 13.32 -0.45 16.74
CA LYS A 453 13.95 0.89 16.83
C LYS A 453 15.39 0.88 16.32
N GLU A 454 16.10 -0.23 16.49
CA GLU A 454 17.50 -0.39 16.08
C GLU A 454 17.64 -0.90 14.63
N PHE A 455 16.60 -1.56 14.13
CA PHE A 455 16.57 -2.12 12.79
C PHE A 455 16.82 -1.05 11.71
N GLY A 456 17.78 -1.31 10.82
CA GLY A 456 18.10 -0.44 9.69
C GLY A 456 18.79 0.88 10.03
N LEU A 457 19.26 1.10 11.27
CA LEU A 457 20.06 2.30 11.60
C LEU A 457 21.53 2.19 11.17
N LYS A 458 22.03 0.97 11.01
CA LYS A 458 23.39 0.64 10.57
C LYS A 458 23.37 -0.57 9.65
N ARG A 459 24.45 -0.77 8.90
CA ARG A 459 24.61 -1.92 7.99
C ARG A 459 24.46 -3.26 8.71
N GLU A 460 25.12 -3.42 9.87
CA GLU A 460 25.04 -4.63 10.71
C GLU A 460 23.68 -4.85 11.38
N HIS A 461 22.78 -3.87 11.37
CA HIS A 461 21.42 -3.97 11.91
C HIS A 461 20.38 -4.22 10.80
N PHE A 462 20.81 -4.78 9.67
CA PHE A 462 19.98 -5.02 8.50
C PHE A 462 20.34 -6.35 7.83
N LEU A 463 19.33 -7.09 7.37
CA LEU A 463 19.52 -8.31 6.58
C LEU A 463 18.98 -8.12 5.17
N THR A 464 19.67 -8.70 4.20
CA THR A 464 19.22 -8.81 2.81
C THR A 464 18.77 -10.24 2.51
N ASN A 465 17.85 -10.43 1.57
CA ASN A 465 17.55 -11.74 0.97
C ASN A 465 17.49 -11.67 -0.58
N GLY A 466 17.74 -10.50 -1.15
CA GLY A 466 17.66 -10.24 -2.59
C GLY A 466 19.00 -10.35 -3.34
N PRO A 467 19.06 -9.80 -4.56
CA PRO A 467 20.17 -9.97 -5.49
C PRO A 467 21.45 -9.25 -5.07
N PHE A 468 21.38 -8.30 -4.13
CA PHE A 468 22.54 -7.55 -3.67
C PHE A 468 22.65 -7.51 -2.14
N ASN A 469 23.90 -7.56 -1.67
CA ASN A 469 24.29 -7.25 -0.30
C ASN A 469 24.80 -5.79 -0.22
N ILE A 470 24.73 -5.21 0.97
CA ILE A 470 25.25 -3.86 1.24
C ILE A 470 26.75 -3.97 1.54
N GLN A 471 27.58 -3.48 0.62
CA GLN A 471 29.02 -3.41 0.80
C GLN A 471 29.42 -2.20 1.65
N ASP A 472 28.85 -1.03 1.37
CA ASP A 472 29.12 0.22 2.09
C ASP A 472 27.86 1.11 2.14
N LEU A 473 27.71 1.90 3.20
CA LEU A 473 26.53 2.71 3.47
C LEU A 473 26.91 4.00 4.23
N VAL A 474 26.58 5.14 3.61
CA VAL A 474 26.62 6.45 4.25
C VAL A 474 25.23 7.06 4.12
N LEU A 475 24.49 7.16 5.23
CA LEU A 475 23.15 7.72 5.29
C LEU A 475 23.17 9.26 5.28
N GLY A 476 22.03 9.86 4.91
CA GLY A 476 21.83 11.30 4.89
C GLY A 476 22.18 11.99 3.55
N PRO A 477 22.01 13.32 3.46
CA PRO A 477 22.32 14.09 2.26
C PRO A 477 23.78 13.92 1.84
N GLN A 478 24.04 13.82 0.53
CA GLN A 478 25.38 13.56 -0.03
C GLN A 478 25.99 12.19 0.35
N GLY A 479 25.22 11.34 1.03
CA GLY A 479 25.57 9.95 1.29
C GLY A 479 25.47 9.06 0.05
N PHE A 480 25.63 7.76 0.25
CA PHE A 480 25.48 6.76 -0.80
C PHE A 480 25.25 5.37 -0.20
N ILE A 481 24.81 4.45 -1.05
CA ILE A 481 24.85 3.01 -0.80
C ILE A 481 25.61 2.31 -1.93
N LEU A 482 26.56 1.45 -1.57
CA LEU A 482 27.30 0.60 -2.49
C LEU A 482 26.81 -0.84 -2.33
N LEU A 483 26.25 -1.37 -3.41
CA LEU A 483 25.69 -2.70 -3.50
C LEU A 483 26.67 -3.64 -4.19
N SER A 484 26.79 -4.85 -3.67
CA SER A 484 27.58 -5.94 -4.27
C SER A 484 26.69 -7.15 -4.53
N LYS A 485 26.85 -7.81 -5.68
CA LYS A 485 26.09 -9.00 -6.05
C LYS A 485 26.14 -10.07 -4.95
N ASN A 486 24.96 -10.59 -4.59
CA ASN A 486 24.81 -11.67 -3.63
C ASN A 486 24.92 -13.01 -4.36
N ASN A 487 26.07 -13.69 -4.26
CA ASN A 487 26.28 -14.98 -4.92
C ASN A 487 25.49 -16.15 -4.29
N LEU A 488 24.96 -15.97 -3.06
CA LEU A 488 24.12 -16.96 -2.38
C LEU A 488 22.62 -16.78 -2.69
N TYR A 489 22.25 -15.72 -3.40
CA TYR A 489 20.88 -15.50 -3.83
C TYR A 489 20.47 -16.60 -4.82
N TYR A 490 19.26 -17.18 -4.65
CA TYR A 490 18.82 -18.35 -5.43
C TYR A 490 18.84 -18.10 -6.95
N SER A 491 18.64 -16.84 -7.38
CA SER A 491 18.66 -16.41 -8.79
C SER A 491 19.89 -15.53 -9.12
N ALA A 492 21.01 -15.73 -8.41
CA ALA A 492 22.27 -14.99 -8.62
C ALA A 492 22.81 -15.12 -10.04
N ALA A 493 22.59 -16.28 -10.70
CA ALA A 493 23.00 -16.51 -12.09
C ALA A 493 22.36 -15.53 -13.08
N LYS A 494 21.18 -14.99 -12.76
CA LYS A 494 20.44 -14.02 -13.59
C LYS A 494 20.69 -12.56 -13.18
N THR A 495 21.59 -12.31 -12.23
CA THR A 495 21.96 -10.97 -11.76
C THR A 495 23.13 -10.42 -12.58
N PHE A 496 22.95 -9.31 -13.29
CA PHE A 496 23.92 -8.83 -14.29
C PHE A 496 25.04 -7.96 -13.71
N SER A 497 24.69 -6.92 -12.95
CA SER A 497 25.68 -6.04 -12.33
C SER A 497 26.36 -6.72 -11.14
N ASN A 498 27.67 -6.54 -11.00
CA ASN A 498 28.44 -7.00 -9.83
C ASN A 498 28.45 -5.93 -8.74
N LYS A 499 28.56 -4.65 -9.13
CA LYS A 499 28.56 -3.51 -8.22
C LYS A 499 27.67 -2.37 -8.71
N ILE A 500 26.81 -1.87 -7.84
CA ILE A 500 25.93 -0.72 -8.11
C ILE A 500 26.17 0.33 -7.04
N LYS A 501 26.41 1.58 -7.45
CA LYS A 501 26.53 2.70 -6.53
C LYS A 501 25.34 3.64 -6.69
N ILE A 502 24.64 3.92 -5.59
CA ILE A 502 23.48 4.80 -5.57
C ILE A 502 23.82 5.99 -4.69
N TYR A 503 23.84 7.18 -5.28
CA TYR A 503 24.11 8.44 -4.58
C TYR A 503 22.83 9.03 -4.01
N PHE A 504 22.92 9.60 -2.81
CA PHE A 504 21.80 10.27 -2.14
C PHE A 504 21.79 11.76 -2.53
N SER A 505 21.10 12.06 -3.62
CA SER A 505 20.98 13.39 -4.22
C SER A 505 19.65 13.54 -4.96
N ASN A 506 18.89 14.56 -4.57
CA ASN A 506 17.58 14.91 -5.16
C ASN A 506 17.62 16.18 -6.04
N GLU A 507 18.78 16.84 -6.15
CA GLU A 507 18.94 18.10 -6.89
C GLU A 507 19.09 17.86 -8.40
N PRO A 508 18.11 18.25 -9.24
CA PRO A 508 18.12 17.91 -10.67
C PRO A 508 19.32 18.46 -11.44
N ASN A 509 19.81 19.65 -11.07
CA ASN A 509 20.99 20.27 -11.69
C ASN A 509 22.28 19.51 -11.35
N ILE A 510 22.45 19.09 -10.09
CA ILE A 510 23.60 18.29 -9.64
C ILE A 510 23.56 16.92 -10.33
N ASN A 511 22.39 16.29 -10.34
CA ASN A 511 22.23 14.98 -10.97
C ASN A 511 22.44 15.05 -12.49
N SER A 512 22.08 16.15 -13.15
CA SER A 512 22.38 16.38 -14.58
C SER A 512 23.88 16.50 -14.84
N ALA A 513 24.64 17.14 -13.95
CA ALA A 513 26.11 17.20 -14.05
C ALA A 513 26.74 15.81 -13.81
N MET A 514 26.31 15.08 -12.78
CA MET A 514 26.71 13.68 -12.55
C MET A 514 26.36 12.78 -13.75
N PHE A 515 25.23 13.10 -14.39
CA PHE A 515 24.83 12.80 -15.77
C PHE A 515 25.98 12.78 -16.77
N GLU A 516 26.36 14.00 -17.11
CA GLU A 516 27.30 14.36 -18.17
C GLU A 516 28.71 13.82 -17.86
N ASP A 517 29.12 13.81 -16.58
CA ASP A 517 30.38 13.20 -16.11
C ASP A 517 30.34 11.66 -16.07
N GLY A 518 29.13 11.10 -16.17
CA GLY A 518 28.83 9.68 -16.23
C GLY A 518 28.75 8.97 -14.88
N TYR A 519 28.89 9.67 -13.75
CA TYR A 519 28.78 9.06 -12.41
C TYR A 519 27.48 8.29 -12.20
N ILE A 520 26.40 8.76 -12.81
CA ILE A 520 25.12 8.07 -12.87
C ILE A 520 24.70 7.80 -14.31
N SER A 521 23.73 6.91 -14.46
CA SER A 521 23.23 6.43 -15.75
C SER A 521 21.81 6.87 -16.05
N ALA A 522 21.11 7.49 -15.08
CA ALA A 522 19.78 8.06 -15.31
C ALA A 522 19.49 9.25 -14.39
N THR A 523 18.71 10.21 -14.86
CA THR A 523 18.20 11.32 -14.05
C THR A 523 17.02 12.06 -14.71
N LYS A 524 16.23 12.79 -13.91
CA LYS A 524 15.22 13.74 -14.41
C LYS A 524 15.94 14.94 -15.04
N ILE A 525 15.42 15.45 -16.17
CA ILE A 525 16.00 16.59 -16.88
C ILE A 525 15.33 17.88 -16.40
N PRO A 526 16.08 18.84 -15.81
CA PRO A 526 15.55 20.14 -15.45
C PRO A 526 14.90 20.84 -16.65
N PRO A 527 13.75 21.54 -16.51
CA PRO A 527 13.08 22.23 -17.61
C PRO A 527 14.02 23.10 -18.46
N ALA A 528 14.91 23.85 -17.82
CA ALA A 528 15.89 24.71 -18.49
C ALA A 528 16.90 23.95 -19.39
N LEU A 529 17.13 22.65 -19.14
CA LEU A 529 18.07 21.81 -19.89
C LEU A 529 17.40 20.94 -20.94
N GLN A 530 16.07 20.81 -20.94
CA GLN A 530 15.34 19.91 -21.86
C GLN A 530 15.66 20.19 -23.33
N TRP A 531 15.65 21.47 -23.75
CA TRP A 531 16.02 21.85 -25.12
C TRP A 531 17.48 21.55 -25.47
N LYS A 532 18.41 21.75 -24.52
CA LYS A 532 19.84 21.42 -24.71
C LYS A 532 20.03 19.92 -24.92
N TYR A 533 19.40 19.10 -24.09
CA TYR A 533 19.46 17.65 -24.18
C TYR A 533 18.79 17.16 -25.46
N TRP A 534 17.64 17.73 -25.80
CA TRP A 534 16.89 17.36 -27.00
C TRP A 534 17.64 17.69 -28.28
N THR A 535 18.28 18.86 -28.39
CA THR A 535 19.03 19.25 -29.59
C THR A 535 20.32 18.46 -29.78
N ASN A 536 20.86 17.83 -28.73
CA ASN A 536 22.01 16.94 -28.81
C ASN A 536 21.59 15.51 -29.23
N ILE A 537 22.03 15.05 -30.41
CA ILE A 537 21.68 13.74 -30.98
C ILE A 537 22.07 12.56 -30.06
N GLN A 538 23.19 12.66 -29.33
CA GLN A 538 23.66 11.60 -28.44
C GLN A 538 22.83 11.49 -27.16
N ASN A 539 22.30 12.61 -26.66
CA ASN A 539 21.42 12.61 -25.49
C ASN A 539 19.98 12.26 -25.88
N ARG A 540 19.50 12.79 -27.02
CA ARG A 540 18.11 12.60 -27.50
C ARG A 540 17.68 11.14 -27.55
N LYS A 541 18.56 10.23 -27.99
CA LYS A 541 18.27 8.78 -28.07
C LYS A 541 18.02 8.12 -26.72
N TYR A 542 18.42 8.75 -25.62
CA TYR A 542 18.23 8.28 -24.25
C TYR A 542 17.16 9.07 -23.49
N MET A 543 16.54 10.08 -24.13
CA MET A 543 15.47 10.87 -23.52
C MET A 543 14.14 10.16 -23.63
N ASN A 544 13.45 10.08 -22.49
CA ASN A 544 12.10 9.54 -22.37
C ASN A 544 11.22 10.51 -21.59
N LYS A 545 9.93 10.46 -21.88
CA LYS A 545 8.91 11.18 -21.12
C LYS A 545 8.31 10.18 -20.14
N SER A 546 8.42 10.48 -18.86
CA SER A 546 7.76 9.73 -17.80
C SER A 546 6.41 10.39 -17.53
N ASN A 547 5.43 9.59 -17.15
CA ASN A 547 4.10 10.04 -16.75
C ASN A 547 3.68 9.26 -15.50
N GLY A 548 3.20 9.98 -14.48
CA GLY A 548 2.47 9.39 -13.38
C GLY A 548 0.97 9.59 -13.52
N TYR A 549 0.30 9.23 -12.44
CA TYR A 549 -1.14 9.36 -12.28
C TYR A 549 -1.41 9.78 -10.85
N GLY A 550 -2.34 10.71 -10.66
CA GLY A 550 -2.50 11.36 -9.38
C GLY A 550 -3.14 12.74 -9.48
N THR A 551 -3.62 13.30 -8.38
CA THR A 551 -4.24 14.64 -8.38
C THR A 551 -3.46 15.57 -7.46
N ILE A 552 -2.92 16.65 -8.02
CA ILE A 552 -2.47 17.82 -7.26
C ILE A 552 -3.62 18.81 -7.18
N ALA A 553 -3.88 19.29 -5.97
CA ALA A 553 -4.96 20.22 -5.70
C ALA A 553 -4.57 21.27 -4.66
N PHE A 554 -5.35 22.35 -4.62
CA PHE A 554 -5.51 23.11 -3.39
C PHE A 554 -6.55 22.44 -2.49
N ALA A 555 -6.32 22.42 -1.18
CA ALA A 555 -7.32 21.98 -0.21
C ALA A 555 -7.55 23.07 0.84
N PHE A 556 -8.82 23.28 1.20
CA PHE A 556 -9.22 24.23 2.23
C PHE A 556 -9.32 23.54 3.59
N ASN A 557 -8.84 24.21 4.64
CA ASN A 557 -9.09 23.77 6.01
C ASN A 557 -10.51 24.15 6.43
N LEU A 558 -11.42 23.16 6.44
CA LEU A 558 -12.81 23.28 6.86
C LEU A 558 -13.06 22.54 8.18
N ASP A 559 -12.05 22.53 9.04
CA ASP A 559 -12.11 21.85 10.32
C ASP A 559 -12.91 22.63 11.37
N ASN A 560 -13.77 21.92 12.11
CA ASN A 560 -14.66 22.53 13.09
C ASN A 560 -13.91 23.06 14.33
N GLU A 561 -12.73 22.54 14.65
CA GLU A 561 -11.99 22.98 15.83
C GLU A 561 -10.91 23.99 15.47
N THR A 562 -10.07 23.67 14.48
CA THR A 562 -8.93 24.50 14.12
C THR A 562 -9.28 25.68 13.24
N ASN A 563 -10.42 25.65 12.53
CA ASN A 563 -10.76 26.71 11.58
C ASN A 563 -12.26 27.05 11.51
N SER A 564 -13.07 26.77 12.53
CA SER A 564 -14.54 26.96 12.50
C SER A 564 -15.00 28.39 12.18
N ASN A 565 -14.26 29.39 12.68
CA ASN A 565 -14.62 30.80 12.50
C ASN A 565 -13.92 31.45 11.29
N SER A 566 -13.15 30.68 10.52
CA SER A 566 -12.49 31.23 9.33
C SER A 566 -13.50 31.50 8.22
N ILE A 567 -13.27 32.60 7.50
CA ILE A 567 -14.09 33.03 6.38
C ILE A 567 -14.07 32.01 5.22
N VAL A 568 -13.07 31.11 5.20
CA VAL A 568 -12.97 30.00 4.24
C VAL A 568 -14.14 29.01 4.32
N ASN A 569 -14.89 28.99 5.43
CA ASN A 569 -16.09 28.16 5.57
C ASN A 569 -17.24 28.64 4.67
N ASP A 570 -17.18 29.87 4.15
CA ASP A 570 -18.15 30.37 3.18
C ASP A 570 -17.97 29.69 1.80
N GLN A 571 -19.02 29.01 1.33
CA GLN A 571 -19.01 28.29 0.06
C GLN A 571 -18.88 29.22 -1.16
N ASN A 572 -19.42 30.45 -1.10
CA ASN A 572 -19.29 31.40 -2.19
C ASN A 572 -17.84 31.88 -2.33
N LEU A 573 -17.13 32.10 -1.22
CA LEU A 573 -15.70 32.44 -1.27
C LEU A 573 -14.87 31.32 -1.93
N ARG A 574 -15.09 30.07 -1.52
CA ARG A 574 -14.36 28.92 -2.10
C ARG A 574 -14.63 28.75 -3.58
N ASN A 575 -15.89 28.85 -4.00
CA ASN A 575 -16.25 28.77 -5.41
C ASN A 575 -15.68 29.95 -6.23
N ALA A 576 -15.69 31.16 -5.67
CA ALA A 576 -15.04 32.30 -6.32
C ALA A 576 -13.55 32.04 -6.56
N ILE A 577 -12.84 31.47 -5.59
CA ILE A 577 -11.43 31.07 -5.75
C ILE A 577 -11.30 29.95 -6.80
N TYR A 578 -12.15 28.92 -6.77
CA TYR A 578 -12.12 27.78 -7.70
C TYR A 578 -12.15 28.22 -9.17
N TYR A 579 -13.12 29.09 -9.52
CA TYR A 579 -13.35 29.52 -10.90
C TYR A 579 -12.39 30.64 -11.34
N ALA A 580 -11.65 31.26 -10.42
CA ALA A 580 -10.66 32.31 -10.71
C ALA A 580 -9.25 31.78 -11.02
N ILE A 581 -9.00 30.48 -10.88
CA ILE A 581 -7.69 29.88 -11.13
C ILE A 581 -7.58 29.45 -12.59
N ASP A 582 -6.61 30.01 -13.33
CA ASP A 582 -6.18 29.51 -14.64
C ASP A 582 -5.13 28.41 -14.43
N ARG A 583 -5.55 27.16 -14.57
CA ARG A 583 -4.67 26.00 -14.35
C ARG A 583 -3.57 25.92 -15.39
N ASN A 584 -3.81 26.29 -16.64
CA ASN A 584 -2.78 26.23 -17.67
C ASN A 584 -1.68 27.27 -17.42
N GLU A 585 -2.03 28.50 -17.02
CA GLU A 585 -1.05 29.50 -16.58
C GLU A 585 -0.31 29.01 -15.32
N MET A 586 -1.00 28.39 -14.36
CA MET A 586 -0.38 27.84 -13.16
C MET A 586 0.67 26.77 -13.46
N LEU A 587 0.37 25.82 -14.34
CA LEU A 587 1.31 24.76 -14.71
C LEU A 587 2.60 25.33 -15.29
N ASN A 588 2.51 26.39 -16.09
CA ASN A 588 3.68 27.07 -16.63
C ASN A 588 4.50 27.80 -15.55
N ILE A 589 3.85 28.48 -14.60
CA ILE A 589 4.53 29.18 -13.50
C ILE A 589 5.24 28.19 -12.57
N VAL A 590 4.62 27.04 -12.29
CA VAL A 590 5.19 26.02 -11.39
C VAL A 590 6.31 25.22 -12.07
N GLY A 591 6.33 25.13 -13.40
CA GLY A 591 7.34 24.39 -14.17
C GLY A 591 6.87 23.03 -14.68
N TRP A 592 5.56 22.76 -14.65
CA TRP A 592 4.90 21.54 -15.11
C TRP A 592 4.44 21.65 -16.58
N SER A 593 5.32 22.12 -17.46
CA SER A 593 5.01 22.38 -18.87
C SER A 593 4.61 21.13 -19.67
N SER A 594 4.87 19.93 -19.15
CA SER A 594 4.47 18.66 -19.76
C SER A 594 3.18 18.07 -19.19
N SER A 595 2.60 18.66 -18.14
CA SER A 595 1.35 18.21 -17.52
C SER A 595 0.12 18.92 -18.11
N PHE A 596 -1.06 18.42 -17.77
CA PHE A 596 -2.35 18.92 -18.27
C PHE A 596 -3.23 19.48 -17.13
N PRO A 597 -4.04 20.54 -17.40
CA PRO A 597 -5.06 21.03 -16.47
C PRO A 597 -6.08 19.96 -16.07
N VAL A 598 -6.36 19.84 -14.78
CA VAL A 598 -7.36 18.90 -14.24
C VAL A 598 -8.42 19.65 -13.45
N ILE A 599 -9.69 19.36 -13.72
CA ILE A 599 -10.86 19.97 -13.05
C ILE A 599 -11.73 18.95 -12.29
N THR A 600 -11.35 17.68 -12.33
CA THR A 600 -12.01 16.55 -11.65
C THR A 600 -11.16 16.15 -10.46
N TRP A 601 -11.79 15.76 -9.35
CA TRP A 601 -11.05 15.39 -8.14
C TRP A 601 -10.46 13.99 -8.25
N THR A 602 -11.24 13.04 -8.75
CA THR A 602 -10.79 11.68 -9.08
C THR A 602 -9.58 11.70 -10.02
N ALA A 603 -8.51 11.01 -9.62
CA ALA A 603 -7.29 10.90 -10.40
C ALA A 603 -7.50 10.09 -11.68
N PHE A 604 -6.86 10.56 -12.74
CA PHE A 604 -6.98 9.96 -14.06
C PHE A 604 -6.14 8.70 -14.21
N GLY A 605 -6.61 7.74 -15.02
CA GLY A 605 -5.85 6.61 -15.54
C GLY A 605 -5.46 5.54 -14.51
N GLN A 606 -5.92 5.66 -13.27
CA GLN A 606 -5.63 4.68 -12.21
C GLN A 606 -6.75 3.67 -11.99
N ALA A 607 -7.99 4.04 -12.31
CA ALA A 607 -9.16 3.29 -11.90
C ALA A 607 -9.97 2.77 -13.08
N SER A 608 -10.40 1.51 -13.01
CA SER A 608 -11.26 0.90 -14.01
C SER A 608 -12.31 -0.01 -13.38
N SER A 609 -13.43 -0.23 -14.10
CA SER A 609 -14.42 -1.26 -13.77
C SER A 609 -13.79 -2.66 -13.74
N SER A 610 -14.54 -3.65 -13.26
CA SER A 610 -14.16 -5.06 -13.35
C SER A 610 -14.01 -5.58 -14.80
N PHE A 611 -14.55 -4.84 -15.77
CA PHE A 611 -14.43 -5.11 -17.20
C PHE A 611 -13.29 -4.34 -17.88
N GLY A 612 -12.59 -3.48 -17.14
CA GLY A 612 -11.50 -2.64 -17.66
C GLY A 612 -11.95 -1.29 -18.22
N ASP A 613 -13.21 -0.88 -18.01
CA ASP A 613 -13.69 0.43 -18.44
C ASP A 613 -13.09 1.51 -17.53
N ALA A 614 -12.38 2.45 -18.11
CA ALA A 614 -11.79 3.57 -17.39
C ALA A 614 -12.90 4.44 -16.75
N VAL A 615 -12.74 4.84 -15.48
CA VAL A 615 -13.75 5.65 -14.76
C VAL A 615 -14.10 6.94 -15.50
N GLU A 616 -13.10 7.51 -16.19
CA GLU A 616 -13.18 8.74 -16.97
C GLU A 616 -14.18 8.64 -18.10
N ALA A 617 -14.38 7.44 -18.66
CA ALA A 617 -15.39 7.21 -19.69
C ALA A 617 -16.79 7.55 -19.16
N GLY A 618 -17.04 7.37 -17.86
CA GLY A 618 -18.28 7.76 -17.18
C GLY A 618 -18.46 9.27 -16.99
N PHE A 619 -17.38 10.06 -17.12
CA PHE A 619 -17.43 11.52 -17.06
C PHE A 619 -17.48 12.17 -18.45
N GLU A 620 -17.23 11.41 -19.52
CA GLU A 620 -17.21 11.95 -20.88
C GLU A 620 -18.56 12.53 -21.28
N HIS A 621 -18.52 13.76 -21.81
CA HIS A 621 -19.71 14.53 -22.21
C HIS A 621 -20.68 14.86 -21.07
N ASP A 622 -20.36 14.53 -19.81
CA ASP A 622 -21.14 14.97 -18.66
C ASP A 622 -20.72 16.38 -18.22
N PHE A 623 -21.70 17.12 -17.68
CA PHE A 623 -21.54 18.51 -17.25
C PHE A 623 -22.54 18.85 -16.14
N MET A 624 -22.28 19.94 -15.44
CA MET A 624 -23.20 20.57 -14.49
C MET A 624 -23.36 22.06 -14.81
N TYR A 625 -24.44 22.68 -14.36
CA TYR A 625 -24.61 24.13 -14.47
C TYR A 625 -24.04 24.84 -13.24
N THR A 626 -23.33 25.93 -13.49
CA THR A 626 -22.90 26.86 -12.46
C THR A 626 -24.07 27.68 -11.93
N LYS A 627 -23.95 28.22 -10.71
CA LYS A 627 -24.98 29.08 -10.10
C LYS A 627 -25.03 30.47 -10.76
N TYR A 628 -23.87 30.98 -11.14
CA TYR A 628 -23.67 32.29 -11.77
C TYR A 628 -22.86 32.12 -13.05
N GLY A 629 -22.84 33.13 -13.92
CA GLY A 629 -22.05 33.12 -15.15
C GLY A 629 -22.84 33.70 -16.32
N SER A 630 -22.15 34.28 -17.28
CA SER A 630 -22.72 34.83 -18.51
C SER A 630 -22.35 33.94 -19.69
N TYR A 631 -23.33 33.64 -20.53
CA TYR A 631 -23.04 32.94 -21.79
C TYR A 631 -22.16 33.81 -22.69
N PRO A 632 -21.10 33.24 -23.30
CA PRO A 632 -20.34 33.91 -24.36
C PRO A 632 -21.27 34.50 -25.41
N THR A 633 -21.04 35.75 -25.78
CA THR A 633 -21.86 36.48 -26.78
C THR A 633 -21.62 35.98 -28.21
N ASP A 634 -20.50 35.28 -28.45
CA ASP A 634 -20.16 34.72 -29.76
C ASP A 634 -20.65 33.27 -29.87
N THR A 635 -21.64 33.04 -30.73
CA THR A 635 -22.20 31.71 -31.00
C THR A 635 -21.28 30.83 -31.86
N ASN A 636 -20.22 31.40 -32.45
CA ASN A 636 -19.24 30.70 -33.28
C ASN A 636 -17.94 30.36 -32.53
N ASP A 637 -17.93 30.46 -31.21
CA ASP A 637 -16.73 30.13 -30.44
C ASP A 637 -16.38 28.64 -30.61
N LYS A 638 -15.44 28.37 -31.51
CA LYS A 638 -14.88 27.04 -31.77
C LYS A 638 -14.19 26.45 -30.54
N LYS A 639 -14.03 27.22 -29.46
CA LYS A 639 -13.52 26.78 -28.15
C LYS A 639 -14.60 26.22 -27.23
N ASN A 640 -15.86 26.18 -27.66
CA ASN A 640 -16.92 25.56 -26.89
C ASN A 640 -16.72 24.04 -26.82
N TYR A 641 -16.55 23.52 -25.60
CA TYR A 641 -16.18 22.13 -25.37
C TYR A 641 -17.38 21.16 -25.43
N LEU A 642 -18.62 21.69 -25.44
CA LEU A 642 -19.82 20.91 -25.71
C LEU A 642 -20.08 20.86 -27.22
N ASN A 643 -20.65 19.75 -27.70
CA ASN A 643 -21.20 19.69 -29.05
C ASN A 643 -22.20 20.86 -29.24
N GLU A 644 -22.16 21.54 -30.38
CA GLU A 644 -22.97 22.74 -30.66
C GLU A 644 -24.46 22.56 -30.38
N TYR A 645 -25.02 21.38 -30.67
CA TYR A 645 -26.40 21.04 -30.34
C TYR A 645 -26.64 20.96 -28.83
N ILE A 646 -25.79 20.23 -28.12
CA ILE A 646 -25.87 20.07 -26.66
C ILE A 646 -25.75 21.43 -25.97
N TYR A 647 -24.86 22.30 -26.47
CA TYR A 647 -24.68 23.63 -25.93
C TYR A 647 -25.92 24.52 -26.10
N LYS A 648 -26.57 24.47 -27.28
CA LYS A 648 -27.80 25.23 -27.55
C LYS A 648 -28.94 24.82 -26.62
N GLU A 649 -29.16 23.52 -26.45
CA GLU A 649 -30.17 23.00 -25.51
C GLU A 649 -29.81 23.36 -24.07
N ALA A 650 -28.55 23.19 -23.67
CA ALA A 650 -28.10 23.51 -22.32
C ALA A 650 -28.27 25.01 -21.99
N ARG A 651 -27.99 25.88 -22.96
CA ARG A 651 -28.22 27.32 -22.84
C ARG A 651 -29.69 27.63 -22.62
N LYS A 652 -30.58 27.06 -23.44
CA LYS A 652 -32.02 27.26 -23.29
C LYS A 652 -32.50 26.84 -21.90
N THR A 653 -32.10 25.67 -21.43
CA THR A 653 -32.46 25.18 -20.09
C THR A 653 -31.94 26.11 -18.98
N ALA A 654 -30.70 26.60 -19.08
CA ALA A 654 -30.15 27.51 -18.08
C ALA A 654 -30.87 28.87 -18.07
N GLU A 655 -31.20 29.43 -19.25
CA GLU A 655 -31.96 30.67 -19.36
C GLU A 655 -33.37 30.52 -18.76
N GLU A 656 -34.05 29.39 -19.00
CA GLU A 656 -35.37 29.07 -18.42
C GLU A 656 -35.35 28.97 -16.88
N ASN A 657 -34.24 28.51 -16.31
CA ASN A 657 -34.10 28.29 -14.86
C ASN A 657 -33.26 29.37 -14.15
N ASN A 658 -32.81 30.40 -14.88
CA ASN A 658 -31.89 31.44 -14.39
C ASN A 658 -30.62 30.85 -13.74
N TRP A 659 -30.02 29.85 -14.39
CA TRP A 659 -28.73 29.27 -14.04
C TRP A 659 -27.58 29.91 -14.82
N GLY A 660 -26.36 29.68 -14.34
CA GLY A 660 -25.14 30.04 -15.05
C GLY A 660 -24.85 29.10 -16.22
N ILE A 661 -23.60 29.13 -16.67
CA ILE A 661 -23.13 28.34 -17.81
C ILE A 661 -22.95 26.86 -17.45
N PRO A 662 -23.05 25.93 -18.43
CA PRO A 662 -22.58 24.57 -18.24
C PRO A 662 -21.05 24.57 -18.03
N VAL A 663 -20.55 23.61 -17.26
CA VAL A 663 -19.11 23.32 -17.06
C VAL A 663 -18.93 21.80 -17.08
N PRO A 664 -17.98 21.24 -17.85
CA PRO A 664 -17.86 19.79 -17.99
C PRO A 664 -17.33 19.18 -16.69
N ILE A 665 -17.70 17.94 -16.38
CA ILE A 665 -17.15 17.26 -15.21
C ILE A 665 -15.64 17.02 -15.37
N GLN A 666 -15.18 16.87 -16.59
CA GLN A 666 -13.81 16.53 -16.92
C GLN A 666 -13.24 17.43 -18.03
N ASN A 667 -11.95 17.79 -17.93
CA ASN A 667 -11.32 18.71 -18.87
C ASN A 667 -10.99 18.05 -20.22
N TYR A 668 -10.49 16.82 -20.20
CA TYR A 668 -9.98 16.09 -21.37
C TYR A 668 -10.81 14.86 -21.66
N LYS A 669 -10.95 14.37 -22.90
CA LYS A 669 -11.49 13.01 -23.07
C LYS A 669 -10.47 11.98 -22.62
N HIS A 670 -10.90 10.74 -22.36
CA HIS A 670 -9.97 9.67 -21.98
C HIS A 670 -8.87 9.47 -23.04
N ILE A 671 -9.21 9.56 -24.33
CA ILE A 671 -8.23 9.43 -25.42
C ILE A 671 -7.22 10.60 -25.48
N ASP A 672 -7.66 11.84 -25.23
CA ASP A 672 -6.78 13.01 -25.20
C ASP A 672 -5.79 12.91 -24.04
N HIS A 673 -6.25 12.32 -22.94
CA HIS A 673 -5.46 12.12 -21.75
C HIS A 673 -4.30 11.14 -21.99
N ILE A 674 -4.53 10.04 -22.72
CA ILE A 674 -3.49 9.05 -23.07
C ILE A 674 -2.33 9.69 -23.87
N ALA A 675 -2.58 10.78 -24.60
CA ALA A 675 -1.56 11.47 -25.38
C ALA A 675 -0.41 12.03 -24.54
N LYS A 676 -0.56 12.18 -23.22
CA LYS A 676 0.53 12.62 -22.32
C LYS A 676 1.77 11.73 -22.38
N SER A 677 1.58 10.44 -22.69
CA SER A 677 2.66 9.44 -22.81
C SER A 677 3.48 9.60 -24.10
N MET A 678 2.98 10.38 -25.07
CA MET A 678 3.62 10.58 -26.36
C MET A 678 4.77 11.61 -26.23
N LYS A 679 5.83 11.41 -27.02
CA LYS A 679 6.94 12.39 -27.14
C LYS A 679 6.53 13.67 -27.87
N PHE A 680 5.50 13.58 -28.70
CA PHE A 680 4.89 14.69 -29.43
C PHE A 680 3.38 14.61 -29.25
N GLU A 681 2.81 15.56 -28.52
CA GLU A 681 1.37 15.71 -28.36
C GLU A 681 0.89 17.08 -28.83
N THR A 682 -0.28 17.12 -29.47
CA THR A 682 -0.99 18.35 -29.84
C THR A 682 -2.40 18.30 -29.24
N VAL A 683 -2.47 18.49 -27.92
CA VAL A 683 -3.73 18.51 -27.16
C VAL A 683 -4.09 19.96 -26.83
N ASP A 684 -5.37 20.32 -26.96
CA ASP A 684 -5.88 21.65 -26.57
C ASP A 684 -5.72 21.86 -25.06
N ARG A 685 -4.89 22.82 -24.65
CA ARG A 685 -4.59 23.07 -23.23
C ARG A 685 -5.53 24.05 -22.54
N THR A 686 -6.68 24.36 -23.14
CA THR A 686 -7.68 25.22 -22.54
C THR A 686 -8.18 24.63 -21.20
N ASP A 687 -8.18 25.45 -20.15
CA ASP A 687 -8.79 25.11 -18.86
C ASP A 687 -10.31 25.37 -18.95
N LYS A 688 -11.11 24.30 -19.05
CA LYS A 688 -12.58 24.38 -19.13
C LYS A 688 -13.25 24.63 -17.77
N GLY A 689 -12.49 24.68 -16.68
CA GLY A 689 -12.97 25.04 -15.35
C GLY A 689 -12.72 26.49 -14.97
N PHE A 690 -11.96 27.24 -15.77
CA PHE A 690 -11.65 28.64 -15.50
C PHE A 690 -12.71 29.58 -16.09
N HIS A 691 -13.41 30.33 -15.24
CA HIS A 691 -14.48 31.24 -15.63
C HIS A 691 -14.53 32.47 -14.71
N LEU A 692 -13.92 33.58 -15.13
CA LEU A 692 -13.84 34.81 -14.32
C LEU A 692 -15.20 35.44 -14.03
N ASP A 693 -16.15 35.32 -14.93
CA ASP A 693 -17.53 35.79 -14.78
C ASP A 693 -18.27 35.01 -13.69
N VAL A 694 -18.16 33.67 -13.70
CA VAL A 694 -18.68 32.79 -12.65
C VAL A 694 -18.03 33.14 -11.31
N ALA A 695 -16.70 33.26 -11.30
CA ALA A 695 -15.92 33.61 -10.11
C ALA A 695 -16.35 34.95 -9.50
N ARG A 696 -16.59 35.96 -10.34
CA ARG A 696 -17.08 37.28 -9.92
C ARG A 696 -18.52 37.23 -9.42
N GLY A 697 -19.40 36.43 -10.04
CA GLY A 697 -20.77 36.22 -9.55
C GLY A 697 -20.80 35.64 -8.13
N PHE A 698 -19.98 34.62 -7.85
CA PHE A 698 -19.81 34.10 -6.49
C PHE A 698 -19.21 35.14 -5.53
N MET A 699 -18.24 35.92 -5.98
CA MET A 699 -17.62 36.99 -5.18
C MET A 699 -18.62 38.10 -4.81
N GLU A 700 -19.52 38.46 -5.72
CA GLU A 700 -20.59 39.43 -5.47
C GLU A 700 -21.57 38.91 -4.41
N GLU A 701 -21.98 37.65 -4.51
CA GLU A 701 -22.83 37.03 -3.49
C GLU A 701 -22.14 36.97 -2.13
N PHE A 702 -20.87 36.57 -2.11
CA PHE A 702 -20.05 36.59 -0.90
C PHE A 702 -20.01 37.99 -0.25
N LYS A 703 -19.76 39.04 -1.04
CA LYS A 703 -19.76 40.42 -0.52
C LYS A 703 -21.13 40.88 -0.01
N LYS A 704 -22.23 40.41 -0.61
CA LYS A 704 -23.59 40.69 -0.10
C LYS A 704 -23.83 40.03 1.27
N GLN A 705 -23.31 38.83 1.47
CA GLN A 705 -23.41 38.10 2.75
C GLN A 705 -22.49 38.68 3.83
N HIS A 706 -21.39 39.32 3.42
CA HIS A 706 -20.39 39.93 4.31
C HIS A 706 -20.16 41.42 4.01
N PRO A 707 -21.18 42.31 4.15
CA PRO A 707 -21.12 43.69 3.65
C PRO A 707 -20.08 44.57 4.35
N ASN A 708 -19.68 44.22 5.58
CA ASN A 708 -18.69 44.95 6.36
C ASN A 708 -17.24 44.52 6.07
N LEU A 709 -17.05 43.45 5.29
CA LEU A 709 -15.75 42.90 5.00
C LEU A 709 -15.14 43.61 3.79
N THR A 710 -14.02 44.31 4.00
CA THR A 710 -13.33 45.06 2.93
C THR A 710 -12.14 44.30 2.34
N LYS A 711 -11.65 43.28 3.06
CA LYS A 711 -10.52 42.45 2.68
C LYS A 711 -10.58 41.09 3.37
N VAL A 712 -10.17 40.05 2.65
CA VAL A 712 -9.96 38.68 3.09
C VAL A 712 -8.48 38.37 3.01
N THR A 713 -7.88 37.84 4.07
CA THR A 713 -6.50 37.32 4.06
C THR A 713 -6.55 35.83 4.36
N LEU A 714 -6.00 35.01 3.45
CA LEU A 714 -5.94 33.57 3.60
C LEU A 714 -4.50 33.12 3.79
N LYS A 715 -4.25 32.33 4.83
CA LYS A 715 -2.94 31.77 5.12
C LYS A 715 -2.72 30.49 4.34
N MET A 716 -1.77 30.52 3.40
CA MET A 716 -1.28 29.34 2.70
C MET A 716 0.06 28.90 3.29
N ILE A 717 0.23 27.61 3.57
CA ILE A 717 1.52 27.05 3.99
C ILE A 717 2.20 26.29 2.84
N SER A 718 3.53 26.30 2.81
CA SER A 718 4.36 25.60 1.84
C SER A 718 5.53 24.90 2.53
N ASN A 719 5.96 23.75 2.04
CA ASN A 719 7.15 23.03 2.52
C ASN A 719 8.49 23.61 2.04
N SER A 720 8.46 24.83 1.50
CA SER A 720 9.61 25.56 0.96
C SER A 720 10.24 24.98 -0.30
N SER A 721 9.64 23.94 -0.91
CA SER A 721 10.03 23.53 -2.26
C SER A 721 9.73 24.64 -3.27
N GLU A 722 10.51 24.69 -4.35
CA GLU A 722 10.29 25.66 -5.44
C GLU A 722 8.90 25.51 -6.05
N GLU A 723 8.44 24.27 -6.21
CA GLU A 723 7.10 23.93 -6.70
C GLU A 723 5.99 24.58 -5.86
N GLN A 724 5.95 24.32 -4.54
CA GLN A 724 4.88 24.83 -3.68
C GLN A 724 4.94 26.35 -3.52
N LYS A 725 6.14 26.94 -3.52
CA LYS A 725 6.33 28.39 -3.53
C LYS A 725 5.72 29.02 -4.78
N ASN A 726 6.05 28.48 -5.95
CA ASN A 726 5.55 29.00 -7.22
C ASN A 726 4.03 28.82 -7.34
N ALA A 727 3.46 27.72 -6.82
CA ALA A 727 2.02 27.52 -6.77
C ALA A 727 1.31 28.60 -5.91
N GLY A 728 1.87 28.94 -4.74
CA GLY A 728 1.33 30.02 -3.90
C GLY A 728 1.43 31.40 -4.55
N ILE A 729 2.53 31.67 -5.28
CA ILE A 729 2.71 32.92 -6.02
C ILE A 729 1.69 33.03 -7.15
N ALA A 730 1.48 31.95 -7.92
CA ALA A 730 0.48 31.91 -8.98
C ALA A 730 -0.93 32.18 -8.44
N LEU A 731 -1.31 31.50 -7.34
CA LEU A 731 -2.61 31.74 -6.69
C LEU A 731 -2.77 33.20 -6.25
N LYS A 732 -1.75 33.79 -5.64
CA LYS A 732 -1.77 35.20 -5.23
C LYS A 732 -2.00 36.14 -6.42
N ASP A 733 -1.36 35.87 -7.55
CA ASP A 733 -1.54 36.64 -8.77
C ASP A 733 -2.95 36.48 -9.35
N PHE A 734 -3.49 35.26 -9.42
CA PHE A 734 -4.86 35.02 -9.89
C PHE A 734 -5.91 35.72 -9.05
N MET A 735 -5.79 35.66 -7.71
CA MET A 735 -6.71 36.37 -6.81
C MET A 735 -6.66 37.89 -7.05
N ARG A 736 -5.47 38.44 -7.30
CA ARG A 736 -5.30 39.86 -7.60
C ARG A 736 -5.89 40.25 -8.95
N LYS A 737 -5.68 39.43 -9.99
CA LYS A 737 -6.27 39.63 -11.34
C LYS A 737 -7.81 39.55 -11.30
N ALA A 738 -8.37 38.60 -10.53
CA ALA A 738 -9.81 38.38 -10.48
C ALA A 738 -10.55 39.39 -9.59
N PHE A 739 -9.99 39.71 -8.41
CA PHE A 739 -10.69 40.42 -7.34
C PHE A 739 -9.96 41.65 -6.79
N GLY A 740 -8.85 42.07 -7.41
CA GLY A 740 -8.05 43.20 -6.95
C GLY A 740 -7.42 42.93 -5.59
N ASN A 741 -7.49 43.90 -4.67
CA ASN A 741 -6.92 43.77 -3.33
C ASN A 741 -7.87 43.13 -2.30
N PHE A 742 -9.02 42.59 -2.75
CA PHE A 742 -10.03 42.06 -1.85
C PHE A 742 -9.62 40.71 -1.23
N ILE A 743 -8.97 39.82 -1.99
CA ILE A 743 -8.36 38.59 -1.46
C ILE A 743 -6.83 38.73 -1.47
N GLU A 744 -6.22 38.54 -0.31
CA GLU A 744 -4.78 38.40 -0.16
C GLU A 744 -4.40 36.98 0.26
N ILE A 745 -3.38 36.43 -0.40
CA ILE A 745 -2.77 35.15 -0.04
C ILE A 745 -1.46 35.44 0.72
N ASP A 746 -1.43 35.07 2.01
CA ASP A 746 -0.22 35.12 2.85
C ASP A 746 0.48 33.76 2.84
N ILE A 747 1.60 33.69 2.13
CA ILE A 747 2.37 32.45 1.94
C ILE A 747 3.39 32.30 3.06
N LYS A 748 3.27 31.22 3.86
CA LYS A 748 4.24 30.83 4.89
C LYS A 748 5.08 29.64 4.42
N ASN A 749 6.35 29.90 4.14
CA ASN A 749 7.34 28.88 3.80
C ASN A 749 7.89 28.24 5.07
N LEU A 750 7.73 26.93 5.22
CA LEU A 750 8.11 26.14 6.38
C LEU A 750 9.07 25.02 5.95
N PRO A 751 10.03 24.60 6.80
CA PRO A 751 10.78 23.36 6.59
C PRO A 751 9.84 22.14 6.63
N GLU A 752 10.15 21.06 5.89
CA GLU A 752 9.30 19.86 5.72
C GLU A 752 8.67 19.34 7.03
N ASN A 753 9.48 19.14 8.08
CA ASN A 753 8.98 18.64 9.37
C ASN A 753 7.96 19.59 10.03
N VAL A 754 8.16 20.90 9.90
CA VAL A 754 7.27 21.93 10.47
C VAL A 754 6.02 22.08 9.59
N TYR A 755 6.17 21.97 8.27
CA TYR A 755 5.06 21.92 7.33
C TYR A 755 4.13 20.75 7.65
N GLU A 756 4.68 19.54 7.84
CA GLU A 756 3.88 18.36 8.18
C GLU A 756 3.20 18.48 9.55
N ASP A 757 3.85 19.06 10.57
CA ASP A 757 3.20 19.39 11.85
C ASP A 757 2.04 20.36 11.66
N TRP A 758 2.25 21.49 10.98
CA TRP A 758 1.21 22.51 10.80
C TRP A 758 0.06 22.01 9.94
N ARG A 759 0.36 21.19 8.93
CA ARG A 759 -0.63 20.54 8.08
C ARG A 759 -1.48 19.57 8.89
N THR A 760 -0.85 18.70 9.69
CA THR A 760 -1.59 17.72 10.47
C THR A 760 -2.29 18.32 11.68
N THR A 761 -1.87 19.50 12.17
CA THR A 761 -2.51 20.22 13.28
C THR A 761 -3.47 21.33 12.82
N GLY A 762 -3.75 21.47 11.52
CA GLY A 762 -4.75 22.40 10.99
C GLY A 762 -4.38 23.89 11.09
N LYS A 763 -3.10 24.25 11.13
CA LYS A 763 -2.64 25.65 11.30
C LYS A 763 -2.57 26.46 9.98
N TYR A 764 -3.55 26.31 9.11
CA TYR A 764 -3.60 26.92 7.76
C TYR A 764 -5.04 27.14 7.30
N ASP A 765 -5.24 27.99 6.28
CA ASP A 765 -6.50 28.08 5.54
C ASP A 765 -6.44 27.27 4.24
N LEU A 766 -5.28 27.31 3.56
CA LEU A 766 -5.05 26.63 2.28
C LEU A 766 -3.73 25.85 2.25
N ILE A 767 -3.72 24.71 1.58
CA ILE A 767 -2.51 23.97 1.21
C ILE A 767 -2.53 23.62 -0.27
N TYR A 768 -1.34 23.50 -0.86
CA TYR A 768 -1.09 22.86 -2.15
C TYR A 768 -0.39 21.54 -1.91
N ARG A 769 -0.90 20.43 -2.47
CA ARG A 769 -0.26 19.12 -2.31
C ARG A 769 -0.70 18.16 -3.42
N ASN A 770 0.13 17.14 -3.62
CA ASN A 770 -0.23 15.86 -4.23
C ASN A 770 -1.11 15.04 -3.25
N PHE A 771 -2.17 14.42 -3.77
CA PHE A 771 -3.16 13.63 -3.04
C PHE A 771 -3.25 12.14 -3.46
N ASP A 772 -2.22 11.61 -4.12
CA ASP A 772 -2.14 10.23 -4.60
C ASP A 772 -2.24 9.21 -3.46
N ALA A 773 -1.94 9.67 -2.25
CA ALA A 773 -2.12 8.92 -1.03
C ALA A 773 -3.55 8.48 -0.75
N PHE A 774 -4.59 8.86 -1.52
CA PHE A 774 -5.95 8.35 -1.32
C PHE A 774 -6.23 6.99 -1.99
N GLY A 775 -5.38 6.57 -2.92
CA GLY A 775 -5.45 5.28 -3.61
C GLY A 775 -5.94 5.39 -5.05
N SER A 776 -5.99 4.24 -5.72
CA SER A 776 -6.25 4.10 -7.16
C SER A 776 -7.61 3.49 -7.49
N ASP A 777 -8.43 3.12 -6.48
CA ASP A 777 -9.79 2.64 -6.74
C ASP A 777 -10.67 3.76 -7.31
N ILE A 778 -11.70 3.38 -8.07
CA ILE A 778 -12.68 4.24 -8.74
C ILE A 778 -13.32 5.27 -7.81
N TYR A 779 -13.51 4.92 -6.54
CA TYR A 779 -14.14 5.76 -5.52
C TYR A 779 -13.14 6.37 -4.52
N SER A 780 -11.83 6.12 -4.67
CA SER A 780 -10.80 6.46 -3.67
C SER A 780 -10.81 7.93 -3.29
N TYR A 781 -11.00 8.80 -4.28
CA TYR A 781 -10.99 10.24 -4.11
C TYR A 781 -12.30 10.77 -3.54
N ILE A 782 -13.46 10.23 -3.94
CA ILE A 782 -14.75 10.69 -3.41
C ILE A 782 -14.98 10.19 -1.97
N ARG A 783 -14.52 8.98 -1.61
CA ARG A 783 -14.77 8.42 -0.27
C ARG A 783 -14.12 9.21 0.86
N VAL A 784 -13.09 10.01 0.57
CA VAL A 784 -12.36 10.81 1.58
C VAL A 784 -13.26 11.79 2.31
N PHE A 785 -14.40 12.16 1.70
CA PHE A 785 -15.37 13.09 2.27
C PHE A 785 -16.59 12.40 2.89
N LEU A 786 -16.65 11.06 2.94
CA LEU A 786 -17.70 10.35 3.68
C LEU A 786 -17.46 10.46 5.20
N LYS A 787 -16.20 10.51 5.63
CA LYS A 787 -15.82 10.58 7.05
C LYS A 787 -14.98 11.84 7.35
N PRO A 788 -15.13 12.45 8.53
CA PRO A 788 -14.27 13.54 8.94
C PRO A 788 -12.89 13.00 9.35
N ASP A 789 -11.84 13.78 9.09
CA ASP A 789 -10.49 13.55 9.63
C ASP A 789 -9.92 14.82 10.28
N GLY A 790 -10.82 15.63 10.85
CA GLY A 790 -10.50 16.84 11.60
C GLY A 790 -9.84 16.58 12.96
N ILE A 791 -9.51 17.67 13.65
CA ILE A 791 -9.07 17.65 15.05
C ILE A 791 -10.30 17.45 15.94
N VAL A 792 -10.15 16.61 16.96
CA VAL A 792 -11.21 16.33 17.94
C VAL A 792 -10.60 16.35 19.35
N SER A 793 -10.58 17.54 19.97
CA SER A 793 -9.92 17.80 21.24
C SER A 793 -10.53 16.98 22.38
N GLU A 794 -11.86 16.78 22.36
CA GLU A 794 -12.58 15.92 23.32
C GLU A 794 -12.08 14.46 23.30
N GLN A 795 -11.64 13.99 22.13
CA GLN A 795 -11.12 12.64 21.94
C GLN A 795 -9.58 12.58 22.03
N GLN A 796 -8.93 13.66 22.46
CA GLN A 796 -7.46 13.82 22.48
C GLN A 796 -6.81 13.60 21.09
N LYS A 797 -7.58 13.77 20.00
CA LYS A 797 -7.10 13.67 18.62
C LYS A 797 -6.54 15.02 18.22
N THR A 798 -5.23 15.19 18.39
CA THR A 798 -4.50 16.45 18.13
C THR A 798 -3.94 16.56 16.71
N THR A 799 -4.07 15.52 15.88
CA THR A 799 -3.66 15.56 14.46
C THR A 799 -4.72 14.93 13.54
N GLY A 800 -4.81 15.43 12.30
CA GLY A 800 -5.80 15.05 11.28
C GLY A 800 -5.30 15.30 9.84
N PHE A 801 -6.23 15.52 8.92
CA PHE A 801 -5.99 15.87 7.50
C PHE A 801 -5.15 14.84 6.71
N ARG A 802 -5.22 13.57 7.08
CA ARG A 802 -4.53 12.45 6.40
C ARG A 802 -5.46 11.72 5.44
N ASN A 803 -6.70 11.48 5.87
CA ASN A 803 -7.70 10.69 5.15
C ASN A 803 -8.86 11.54 4.61
N ASN A 804 -8.99 12.79 5.08
CA ASN A 804 -9.89 13.81 4.53
C ASN A 804 -9.10 15.12 4.42
N PRO A 805 -8.85 15.64 3.20
CA PRO A 805 -7.99 16.81 3.00
C PRO A 805 -8.58 18.12 3.55
N SER A 806 -9.88 18.13 3.83
CA SER A 806 -10.61 19.31 4.34
C SER A 806 -10.95 19.20 5.83
N GLY A 807 -10.40 18.20 6.51
CA GLY A 807 -10.59 18.01 7.95
C GLY A 807 -12.01 17.57 8.28
N SER A 808 -12.88 18.51 8.63
CA SER A 808 -14.22 18.20 9.14
C SER A 808 -15.34 18.27 8.09
N TRP A 809 -15.09 18.71 6.86
CA TRP A 809 -16.11 18.74 5.81
C TRP A 809 -16.46 17.33 5.32
N THR A 810 -17.75 17.02 5.22
CA THR A 810 -18.25 15.72 4.76
C THR A 810 -19.53 15.83 3.96
N TYR A 811 -19.85 14.81 3.16
CA TYR A 811 -21.15 14.71 2.49
C TYR A 811 -22.31 14.65 3.48
N HIS A 812 -22.12 14.02 4.65
CA HIS A 812 -23.11 14.05 5.73
C HIS A 812 -23.50 15.49 6.09
N LYS A 813 -22.51 16.36 6.34
CA LYS A 813 -22.74 17.77 6.66
C LYS A 813 -23.39 18.52 5.49
N PHE A 814 -22.94 18.24 4.26
CA PHE A 814 -23.54 18.84 3.07
C PHE A 814 -25.04 18.53 2.98
N PHE A 815 -25.45 17.26 3.03
CA PHE A 815 -26.85 16.88 2.88
C PHE A 815 -27.72 17.25 4.09
N THR A 816 -27.20 17.16 5.31
CA THR A 816 -27.94 17.60 6.50
C THR A 816 -28.17 19.12 6.49
N SER A 817 -27.25 19.91 5.93
CA SER A 817 -27.45 21.35 5.73
C SER A 817 -28.54 21.68 4.70
N LEU A 818 -28.83 20.75 3.78
CA LEU A 818 -29.96 20.85 2.84
C LEU A 818 -31.29 20.40 3.45
N GLY A 819 -31.31 19.91 4.70
CA GLY A 819 -32.53 19.47 5.39
C GLY A 819 -32.75 17.96 5.42
N TYR A 820 -31.83 17.14 4.90
CA TYR A 820 -31.93 15.68 5.00
C TYR A 820 -31.70 15.18 6.44
N SER A 821 -32.43 14.13 6.80
CA SER A 821 -32.26 13.38 8.05
C SER A 821 -32.81 11.95 7.90
N ARG A 822 -32.77 11.18 8.99
CA ARG A 822 -33.30 9.81 9.06
C ARG A 822 -34.47 9.76 10.05
N ASP A 823 -35.54 9.07 9.69
CA ASP A 823 -36.63 8.75 10.62
C ASP A 823 -36.23 7.61 11.58
N GLU A 824 -37.14 7.20 12.47
CA GLU A 824 -36.94 6.10 13.43
C GLU A 824 -36.61 4.74 12.77
N ASN A 825 -36.99 4.56 11.51
CA ASN A 825 -36.74 3.36 10.71
C ASN A 825 -35.52 3.51 9.78
N ASN A 826 -34.70 4.54 9.98
CA ASN A 826 -33.56 4.91 9.12
C ASN A 826 -33.93 5.20 7.66
N LYS A 827 -35.17 5.57 7.35
CA LYS A 827 -35.54 6.09 6.02
C LYS A 827 -35.16 7.55 5.89
N LEU A 828 -34.72 7.95 4.70
CA LEU A 828 -34.40 9.34 4.40
C LEU A 828 -35.67 10.20 4.40
N VAL A 829 -35.62 11.32 5.12
CA VAL A 829 -36.68 12.32 5.18
C VAL A 829 -36.11 13.72 5.07
N ILE A 830 -36.90 14.64 4.52
CA ILE A 830 -36.56 16.06 4.42
C ILE A 830 -37.34 16.79 5.53
N LYS A 831 -36.64 17.52 6.40
CA LYS A 831 -37.23 18.13 7.61
C LYS A 831 -38.33 19.15 7.29
N ASN A 832 -38.11 19.98 6.27
CA ASN A 832 -39.01 21.06 5.90
C ASN A 832 -39.44 20.93 4.42
N PRO A 833 -40.74 21.04 4.10
CA PRO A 833 -41.21 21.02 2.71
C PRO A 833 -40.58 22.11 1.82
N GLU A 834 -40.19 23.25 2.40
CA GLU A 834 -39.54 24.35 1.66
C GLU A 834 -38.16 23.97 1.11
N ASP A 835 -37.47 23.02 1.75
CA ASP A 835 -36.16 22.57 1.33
C ASP A 835 -36.25 21.61 0.12
N GLU A 836 -37.39 20.93 -0.09
CA GLU A 836 -37.60 20.05 -1.25
C GLU A 836 -37.46 20.80 -2.58
N LYS A 837 -37.98 22.04 -2.65
CA LYS A 837 -37.87 22.85 -3.87
C LYS A 837 -36.41 23.20 -4.18
N LYS A 838 -35.62 23.55 -3.16
CA LYS A 838 -34.19 23.87 -3.29
C LYS A 838 -33.38 22.63 -3.68
N ILE A 839 -33.68 21.49 -3.05
CA ILE A 839 -33.04 20.20 -3.37
C ILE A 839 -33.34 19.79 -4.81
N ASN A 840 -34.58 19.93 -5.26
CA ASN A 840 -34.97 19.58 -6.62
C ASN A 840 -34.28 20.50 -7.65
N GLU A 841 -34.18 21.80 -7.38
CA GLU A 841 -33.41 22.73 -8.21
C GLU A 841 -31.94 22.32 -8.27
N LEU A 842 -31.32 22.04 -7.13
CA LEU A 842 -29.91 21.60 -7.06
C LEU A 842 -29.69 20.29 -7.82
N LYS A 843 -30.57 19.29 -7.64
CA LYS A 843 -30.52 18.00 -8.34
C LYS A 843 -30.55 18.19 -9.86
N GLN A 844 -31.40 19.09 -10.35
CA GLN A 844 -31.49 19.40 -11.79
C GLN A 844 -30.29 20.20 -12.29
N ARG A 845 -29.84 21.21 -11.53
CA ARG A 845 -28.68 22.05 -11.88
C ARG A 845 -27.39 21.25 -11.95
N LEU A 846 -27.18 20.33 -11.02
CA LEU A 846 -26.04 19.41 -11.03
C LEU A 846 -26.20 18.28 -12.06
N ARG A 847 -27.39 18.10 -12.64
CA ARG A 847 -27.73 16.99 -13.55
C ARG A 847 -27.42 15.63 -12.92
N ILE A 848 -27.86 15.42 -11.67
CA ILE A 848 -27.79 14.11 -10.99
C ILE A 848 -29.17 13.48 -11.08
N LEU A 849 -29.47 12.94 -12.26
CA LEU A 849 -30.79 12.42 -12.64
C LEU A 849 -30.71 10.90 -12.88
N GLY A 850 -31.85 10.22 -12.81
CA GLY A 850 -31.95 8.83 -13.26
C GLY A 850 -31.56 8.72 -14.74
N THR A 851 -30.76 7.72 -15.08
CA THR A 851 -30.19 7.56 -16.43
C THR A 851 -31.23 7.12 -17.46
N LYS A 852 -32.35 6.49 -17.03
CA LYS A 852 -33.48 6.04 -17.87
C LYS A 852 -34.79 6.01 -17.06
N PRO A 853 -35.97 6.01 -17.70
CA PRO A 853 -37.21 5.58 -17.03
C PRO A 853 -36.97 4.18 -16.43
N ASN A 854 -37.18 4.02 -15.12
CA ASN A 854 -36.91 2.81 -14.33
C ASN A 854 -35.43 2.51 -13.98
N SER A 855 -34.49 3.45 -14.17
CA SER A 855 -33.15 3.31 -13.58
C SER A 855 -33.17 3.61 -12.07
N PRO A 856 -32.27 3.01 -11.26
CA PRO A 856 -32.11 3.38 -9.86
C PRO A 856 -31.92 4.89 -9.64
N ASP A 857 -32.42 5.43 -8.52
CA ASP A 857 -32.28 6.85 -8.19
C ASP A 857 -30.87 7.16 -7.62
N VAL A 858 -30.01 7.66 -8.51
CA VAL A 858 -28.63 8.05 -8.20
C VAL A 858 -28.55 9.09 -7.09
N TRP A 859 -29.43 10.09 -7.09
CA TRP A 859 -29.41 11.14 -6.06
C TRP A 859 -29.76 10.56 -4.69
N ASN A 860 -30.85 9.79 -4.60
CA ASN A 860 -31.24 9.17 -3.34
C ASN A 860 -30.16 8.22 -2.83
N LYS A 861 -29.47 7.50 -3.72
CA LYS A 861 -28.37 6.63 -3.31
C LYS A 861 -27.16 7.41 -2.78
N ILE A 862 -26.80 8.51 -3.42
CA ILE A 862 -25.74 9.41 -2.91
C ILE A 862 -26.09 9.91 -1.50
N VAL A 863 -27.34 10.37 -1.30
CA VAL A 863 -27.80 10.83 0.02
C VAL A 863 -27.77 9.69 1.03
N ASP A 864 -28.23 8.49 0.64
CA ASP A 864 -28.24 7.30 1.50
C ASP A 864 -26.82 6.94 1.98
N LEU A 865 -25.86 6.90 1.07
CA LEU A 865 -24.46 6.63 1.38
C LEU A 865 -23.81 7.73 2.23
N SER A 866 -24.34 8.96 2.19
CA SER A 866 -23.76 10.12 2.87
C SER A 866 -24.34 10.37 4.27
N VAL A 867 -25.63 10.11 4.47
CA VAL A 867 -26.31 10.38 5.75
C VAL A 867 -26.29 9.12 6.62
N LEU A 868 -25.57 9.21 7.76
CA LEU A 868 -25.46 8.15 8.76
C LEU A 868 -26.85 7.70 9.27
N HIS A 869 -26.98 6.41 9.59
CA HIS A 869 -28.14 5.90 10.32
C HIS A 869 -28.08 6.32 11.80
N ASN A 870 -29.22 6.37 12.47
CA ASN A 870 -29.35 6.94 13.83
C ASN A 870 -28.51 6.19 14.89
N ASN A 871 -28.28 4.88 14.71
CA ASN A 871 -27.54 4.02 15.64
C ASN A 871 -26.32 3.35 15.02
N GLU A 872 -25.86 3.85 13.86
CA GLU A 872 -24.75 3.24 13.12
C GLU A 872 -23.42 3.79 13.63
N ASP A 873 -22.52 2.88 14.00
CA ASP A 873 -21.15 3.25 14.38
C ASP A 873 -20.26 3.54 13.16
N THR A 874 -19.01 3.95 13.40
CA THR A 874 -18.09 4.31 12.31
C THR A 874 -17.69 3.11 11.45
N ASN A 875 -17.60 1.91 12.02
CA ASN A 875 -17.25 0.69 11.30
C ASN A 875 -18.44 0.21 10.46
N GLU A 876 -19.65 0.18 11.03
CA GLU A 876 -20.89 -0.13 10.33
C GLU A 876 -21.12 0.84 9.15
N TYR A 877 -20.93 2.15 9.37
CA TYR A 877 -21.01 3.15 8.31
C TYR A 877 -20.00 2.87 7.19
N THR A 878 -18.76 2.56 7.56
CA THR A 878 -17.70 2.22 6.62
C THR A 878 -18.08 0.99 5.80
N LYS A 879 -18.56 -0.07 6.45
CA LYS A 879 -18.98 -1.31 5.80
C LYS A 879 -20.10 -1.07 4.81
N ARG A 880 -21.12 -0.29 5.20
CA ARG A 880 -22.27 0.02 4.34
C ARG A 880 -21.86 0.75 3.06
N HIS A 881 -21.11 1.84 3.18
CA HIS A 881 -20.77 2.62 1.99
C HIS A 881 -19.70 1.93 1.13
N MET A 882 -18.72 1.24 1.73
CA MET A 882 -17.69 0.53 0.98
C MET A 882 -18.25 -0.67 0.24
N ARG A 883 -19.22 -1.39 0.83
CA ARG A 883 -19.91 -2.50 0.17
C ARG A 883 -20.52 -2.06 -1.17
N PHE A 884 -21.26 -0.96 -1.17
CA PHE A 884 -21.85 -0.43 -2.39
C PHE A 884 -20.77 0.04 -3.40
N LEU A 885 -19.78 0.81 -2.94
CA LEU A 885 -18.73 1.37 -3.80
C LEU A 885 -17.81 0.28 -4.39
N THR A 886 -17.75 -0.90 -3.77
CA THR A 886 -16.98 -2.06 -4.25
C THR A 886 -17.83 -3.09 -5.03
N SER A 887 -19.05 -2.70 -5.42
CA SER A 887 -19.99 -3.51 -6.20
C SER A 887 -20.49 -4.77 -5.49
N GLN A 888 -20.42 -4.80 -4.16
CA GLN A 888 -20.91 -5.91 -3.33
C GLN A 888 -22.41 -5.73 -3.00
N PHE A 889 -23.24 -5.58 -4.03
CA PHE A 889 -24.65 -5.18 -3.89
C PHE A 889 -25.50 -6.15 -3.07
N THR A 890 -26.42 -5.61 -2.27
CA THR A 890 -27.46 -6.43 -1.60
C THR A 890 -28.49 -6.98 -2.58
N GLU A 891 -29.30 -7.93 -2.14
CA GLU A 891 -30.40 -8.45 -2.96
C GLU A 891 -31.42 -7.36 -3.31
N GLU A 892 -31.70 -6.43 -2.38
CA GLU A 892 -32.55 -5.28 -2.64
C GLU A 892 -31.93 -4.36 -3.71
N GLU A 893 -30.63 -4.07 -3.60
CA GLU A 893 -29.93 -3.23 -4.58
C GLU A 893 -29.90 -3.88 -5.98
N LYS A 894 -29.75 -5.20 -6.05
CA LYS A 894 -29.86 -5.94 -7.33
C LYS A 894 -31.27 -5.85 -7.90
N GLN A 895 -32.31 -5.97 -7.07
CA GLN A 895 -33.72 -5.84 -7.49
C GLN A 895 -34.06 -4.42 -7.97
N GLU A 896 -33.45 -3.39 -7.36
CA GLU A 896 -33.54 -2.01 -7.84
C GLU A 896 -32.86 -1.79 -9.20
N GLY A 897 -31.97 -2.71 -9.61
CA GLY A 897 -31.25 -2.68 -10.88
C GLY A 897 -29.84 -2.10 -10.79
N TRP A 898 -29.23 -2.05 -9.60
CA TRP A 898 -27.84 -1.61 -9.46
C TRP A 898 -26.85 -2.58 -10.11
N THR A 899 -25.89 -2.02 -10.83
CA THR A 899 -24.75 -2.71 -11.44
C THR A 899 -23.52 -1.84 -11.27
N GLU A 900 -22.31 -2.41 -11.43
CA GLU A 900 -21.07 -1.62 -11.34
C GLU A 900 -21.08 -0.43 -12.31
N VAL A 901 -21.58 -0.63 -13.54
CA VAL A 901 -21.70 0.43 -14.55
C VAL A 901 -22.64 1.55 -14.10
N ILE A 902 -23.78 1.22 -13.49
CA ILE A 902 -24.72 2.24 -12.99
C ILE A 902 -24.16 2.93 -11.75
N ALA A 903 -23.37 2.23 -10.93
CA ALA A 903 -22.70 2.82 -9.77
C ALA A 903 -21.69 3.92 -10.17
N PHE A 904 -21.19 3.95 -11.41
CA PHE A 904 -20.34 5.06 -11.88
C PHE A 904 -21.09 6.38 -11.89
N ALA A 905 -22.41 6.39 -12.13
CA ALA A 905 -23.20 7.61 -12.05
C ALA A 905 -23.25 8.18 -10.62
N VAL A 906 -23.16 7.33 -9.60
CA VAL A 906 -23.03 7.75 -8.18
C VAL A 906 -21.69 8.46 -7.97
N ILE A 907 -20.61 7.95 -8.55
CA ILE A 907 -19.27 8.55 -8.48
C ILE A 907 -19.24 9.91 -9.19
N SER A 908 -19.78 9.99 -10.42
CA SER A 908 -19.94 11.26 -11.15
C SER A 908 -20.79 12.27 -10.37
N GLY A 909 -21.82 11.80 -9.68
CA GLY A 909 -22.64 12.64 -8.81
C GLY A 909 -21.88 13.19 -7.60
N PHE A 910 -21.05 12.36 -6.96
CA PHE A 910 -20.16 12.84 -5.89
C PHE A 910 -19.13 13.86 -6.39
N GLU A 911 -18.55 13.68 -7.58
CA GLU A 911 -17.65 14.67 -8.20
C GLU A 911 -18.34 16.03 -8.40
N LYS A 912 -19.58 16.03 -8.87
CA LYS A 912 -20.41 17.24 -9.02
C LYS A 912 -20.64 17.95 -7.68
N ILE A 913 -20.91 17.20 -6.62
CA ILE A 913 -21.08 17.74 -5.26
C ILE A 913 -19.77 18.30 -4.71
N VAL A 914 -18.65 17.61 -4.92
CA VAL A 914 -17.32 18.11 -4.51
C VAL A 914 -17.03 19.43 -5.22
N ARG A 915 -17.30 19.55 -6.52
CA ARG A 915 -17.13 20.84 -7.22
C ARG A 915 -18.05 21.92 -6.66
N GLU A 916 -19.34 21.62 -6.47
CA GLU A 916 -20.33 22.56 -5.94
C GLU A 916 -19.93 23.10 -4.56
N ALA A 917 -19.45 22.24 -3.67
CA ALA A 917 -19.06 22.62 -2.31
C ALA A 917 -17.64 23.20 -2.23
N ALA A 918 -16.80 22.92 -3.24
CA ALA A 918 -15.40 23.32 -3.37
C ALA A 918 -14.54 23.10 -2.09
N PRO A 919 -14.53 21.89 -1.47
CA PRO A 919 -13.65 21.59 -0.34
C PRO A 919 -12.17 21.45 -0.78
N VAL A 920 -11.98 21.12 -2.07
CA VAL A 920 -10.70 21.02 -2.78
C VAL A 920 -10.83 21.60 -4.19
N ILE A 921 -9.71 22.02 -4.77
CA ILE A 921 -9.61 22.57 -6.12
C ILE A 921 -8.56 21.76 -6.88
N PRO A 922 -8.97 20.78 -7.72
CA PRO A 922 -8.05 20.04 -8.57
C PRO A 922 -7.34 20.99 -9.54
N LEU A 923 -6.05 20.76 -9.80
CA LEU A 923 -5.21 21.64 -10.62
C LEU A 923 -4.57 20.89 -11.79
N MET A 924 -3.95 19.76 -11.48
CA MET A 924 -3.18 19.00 -12.46
C MET A 924 -3.08 17.54 -12.07
N GLU A 925 -2.73 16.75 -13.07
CA GLU A 925 -2.28 15.39 -12.87
C GLU A 925 -0.76 15.34 -12.63
N VAL A 926 -0.33 14.43 -11.77
CA VAL A 926 1.04 14.28 -11.27
C VAL A 926 2.02 13.72 -12.33
N ASP A 927 3.29 14.10 -12.21
CA ASP A 927 4.48 13.38 -12.71
C ASP A 927 4.66 13.23 -14.23
N THR A 928 4.23 14.20 -15.04
CA THR A 928 4.71 14.23 -16.43
C THR A 928 6.02 15.03 -16.54
N TYR A 929 7.14 14.34 -16.75
CA TYR A 929 8.47 14.98 -16.84
C TYR A 929 9.38 14.29 -17.85
N TRP A 930 10.38 15.02 -18.33
CA TRP A 930 11.44 14.47 -19.15
C TRP A 930 12.56 13.89 -18.28
N GLU A 931 13.04 12.72 -18.65
CA GLU A 931 14.20 12.07 -18.07
C GLU A 931 15.17 11.61 -19.15
N ILE A 932 16.42 11.39 -18.76
CA ILE A 932 17.44 10.75 -19.58
C ILE A 932 17.91 9.49 -18.88
N SER A 933 17.95 8.36 -19.59
CA SER A 933 18.37 7.08 -19.02
C SER A 933 19.19 6.28 -20.03
N ARG A 934 20.37 5.83 -19.58
CA ARG A 934 21.21 4.80 -20.22
C ARG A 934 20.99 3.42 -19.61
N VAL A 935 20.06 3.30 -18.66
CA VAL A 935 19.82 2.05 -17.93
C VAL A 935 18.93 1.13 -18.76
N ASN A 936 19.38 -0.10 -18.94
CA ASN A 936 18.61 -1.17 -19.57
C ASN A 936 18.39 -2.31 -18.58
N GLY A 937 17.48 -3.23 -18.91
CA GLY A 937 17.12 -4.39 -18.09
C GLY A 937 16.22 -4.09 -16.89
N ALA A 938 16.05 -2.84 -16.49
CA ALA A 938 14.93 -2.42 -15.65
C ALA A 938 13.76 -1.97 -16.54
N SER A 939 12.53 -2.36 -16.20
CA SER A 939 11.30 -1.88 -16.86
C SER A 939 10.94 -0.45 -16.47
N SER A 940 11.32 -0.03 -15.26
CA SER A 940 11.16 1.31 -14.72
C SER A 940 12.26 1.61 -13.69
N LEU A 941 12.56 2.88 -13.47
CA LEU A 941 13.44 3.36 -12.39
C LEU A 941 12.69 4.03 -11.23
N TYR A 942 11.36 3.89 -11.22
CA TYR A 942 10.52 4.32 -10.10
C TYR A 942 10.88 3.55 -8.82
N SER A 943 10.98 2.22 -8.94
CA SER A 943 11.56 1.32 -7.94
C SER A 943 12.85 0.71 -8.48
N TYR A 944 13.81 0.46 -7.60
CA TYR A 944 15.10 -0.13 -7.96
C TYR A 944 15.04 -1.65 -7.82
N SER A 945 14.35 -2.30 -8.75
CA SER A 945 14.50 -3.74 -9.00
C SER A 945 15.71 -3.96 -9.94
N LEU A 946 16.92 -3.94 -9.38
CA LEU A 946 18.16 -3.80 -10.16
C LEU A 946 18.82 -5.12 -10.55
N GLN A 947 18.19 -6.27 -10.30
CA GLN A 947 18.78 -7.58 -10.61
C GLN A 947 19.31 -7.64 -12.06
N TYR A 948 18.52 -7.12 -12.98
CA TYR A 948 18.82 -7.13 -14.42
C TYR A 948 19.36 -5.80 -14.94
N ALA A 949 19.54 -4.80 -14.08
CA ALA A 949 19.86 -3.44 -14.50
C ALA A 949 21.35 -3.28 -14.84
N TYR A 950 21.65 -2.55 -15.93
CA TYR A 950 23.02 -2.20 -16.35
C TYR A 950 23.04 -0.92 -17.20
N ASP A 951 24.22 -0.27 -17.30
CA ASP A 951 24.44 0.85 -18.23
C ASP A 951 24.82 0.32 -19.62
N VAL A 952 24.04 0.69 -20.64
CA VAL A 952 24.25 0.19 -22.03
C VAL A 952 25.58 0.62 -22.66
N LEU A 953 26.22 1.66 -22.14
CA LEU A 953 27.54 2.08 -22.63
C LEU A 953 28.67 1.22 -22.08
N ASN A 954 28.46 0.56 -20.94
CA ASN A 954 29.46 -0.29 -20.29
C ASN A 954 28.76 -1.54 -19.72
N PRO A 955 28.20 -2.43 -20.56
CA PRO A 955 27.48 -3.60 -20.06
C PRO A 955 28.43 -4.53 -19.30
N PRO A 956 28.04 -5.06 -18.13
CA PRO A 956 28.88 -5.97 -17.33
C PRO A 956 29.07 -7.34 -18.01
N ILE A 957 28.18 -7.69 -18.95
CA ILE A 957 28.24 -8.90 -19.76
C ILE A 957 28.28 -8.47 -21.24
N PRO A 958 29.33 -8.85 -22.01
CA PRO A 958 29.52 -8.37 -23.39
C PRO A 958 28.39 -8.69 -24.38
N THR A 959 27.58 -9.72 -24.11
CA THR A 959 26.47 -10.15 -24.97
C THR A 959 25.18 -9.36 -24.73
N LEU A 960 25.15 -8.48 -23.73
CA LEU A 960 23.95 -7.69 -23.44
C LEU A 960 23.70 -6.60 -24.50
N PRO A 961 22.43 -6.33 -24.85
CA PRO A 961 22.09 -5.27 -25.79
C PRO A 961 22.58 -3.88 -25.38
N THR A 962 23.22 -3.17 -26.31
CA THR A 962 23.69 -1.78 -26.11
C THR A 962 22.70 -0.72 -26.60
N ILE A 963 21.56 -1.16 -27.15
CA ILE A 963 20.46 -0.30 -27.58
C ILE A 963 19.31 -0.47 -26.59
N ILE A 964 18.81 0.65 -26.08
CA ILE A 964 17.59 0.71 -25.27
C ILE A 964 16.42 0.68 -26.24
N LYS A 965 15.58 -0.36 -26.16
CA LYS A 965 14.32 -0.46 -26.89
C LYS A 965 13.17 -0.46 -25.91
#